data_AF-A0A0K1F2I3-F1
#
_entry.id   AF-A0A0K1F2I3-F1
#
_cell.length_a   1.000
_cell.length_b   1.000
_cell.length_c   1.000
_cell.angle_alpha   90.00
_cell.angle_beta   90.00
_cell.angle_gamma   90.00
#
_symmetry.space_group_name_H-M   'P 1'
#
loop_
_entity.id
_entity.type
_entity.pdbx_description
1 polymer ?
#
loop_
_entity_poly.entity_id
_entity_poly.type
_entity_poly.pdbx_seq_one_letter_code
_entity_poly.pdbx_strand_id
1 'polypeptide(L)'
;MSVKLRAKRVLAVLMSAVLLYGGLPVSPTVAVAEQAQTSDVTTQQSDGSGSNGAAETDGIIVTVGDSSSDGLGLLSLDGEQAKDSTEAREVKGQLEAAGMSVTATLTDSEGSSVMVARPAEGQSVEDAVAAAKSVNGVTSAQPNYVYELVDDRDEEDASGEDLASQIGLESAFAVNDPIAKISSPTARRNQYWAYSTNLPKAWSNAGDSSHRSTVAVLDSSIYAAHEDLSTNVLSGYAYDAMNRTHMSLGTSDPTSNMGHGSHIAGIIAARSNNGRGIAGASYNCQVLPVMVINDAGKGNTASIILGITYAMQMARQHPEWGLRIINMSLRVGSSANGDKLLHQTIKSALDDYGIVCVCAGGNRKTPASPNTVDKHSYPSDFDECMSVTALTTDGTDWEYTELNGAKDISTPGVSITSVGTGSFDSYTKFSGSSQATAVASGTLGLLFSAVPTATVDQVKEAVYSTARPVKSSGTARRPSNGSHGILDADAALDHLRVHHFTDIDYQRDWVYIGGWLGYVAKNKLMGEHTGNLFGPNDFLTRGQLATILYRRANPTSTATTNSANYENNETPFRDNDSKQYYTAAMNWAYKQGIFTGDGDGSSTVRPNAGLTRQEAALVFYRYAIKNGANPSGASASSYASAPDASSVDSWASAGVGWCFAHKLMTGDGVTHALNPRDMTTRAQMAKLVTVLVRDTLS
;
A
#
# COMPACT_ATOMS: atom_id res chain seq x y z
N MET A 1 -4.33 34.95 51.20
CA MET A 1 -4.08 33.49 51.30
C MET A 1 -3.12 33.14 50.16
N SER A 2 -1.91 32.69 50.53
CA SER A 2 -0.70 32.47 49.70
C SER A 2 -0.89 31.71 48.38
N VAL A 3 -0.13 31.86 47.28
CA VAL A 3 1.05 32.68 46.89
C VAL A 3 1.17 32.60 45.33
N LYS A 4 1.38 33.78 44.70
CA LYS A 4 2.16 34.18 43.46
C LYS A 4 2.34 33.16 42.30
N LEU A 5 2.05 33.39 41.00
CA LEU A 5 2.17 34.52 40.03
C LEU A 5 3.60 34.76 39.43
N ARG A 6 3.67 34.72 38.07
CA ARG A 6 4.71 35.16 37.08
C ARG A 6 5.68 34.09 36.56
N ALA A 7 5.84 33.78 35.26
CA ALA A 7 5.96 34.52 33.98
C ALA A 7 7.41 34.88 33.56
N LYS A 8 7.77 34.50 32.31
CA LYS A 8 8.63 35.15 31.29
C LYS A 8 9.96 34.48 30.83
N ARG A 9 10.00 34.25 29.49
CA ARG A 9 10.95 34.72 28.44
C ARG A 9 12.20 33.88 28.05
N VAL A 10 12.12 33.44 26.78
CA VAL A 10 13.10 33.43 25.66
C VAL A 10 14.40 34.24 25.82
N LEU A 11 15.56 33.62 25.52
CA LEU A 11 16.59 34.14 24.59
C LEU A 11 17.64 33.05 24.22
N ALA A 12 17.99 32.96 22.94
CA ALA A 12 19.03 32.12 22.34
C ALA A 12 20.35 32.89 22.17
N VAL A 13 21.52 32.23 22.25
CA VAL A 13 22.78 32.62 21.57
C VAL A 13 23.69 31.38 21.35
N LEU A 14 24.21 31.27 20.12
CA LEU A 14 25.25 30.34 19.63
C LEU A 14 26.63 30.52 20.28
N MET A 15 27.41 29.45 20.38
CA MET A 15 28.86 29.53 20.05
C MET A 15 29.44 28.16 19.68
N SER A 16 30.05 28.14 18.48
CA SER A 16 30.90 27.07 17.95
C SER A 16 32.31 27.15 18.55
N ALA A 17 32.94 26.01 18.84
CA ALA A 17 34.40 25.88 18.85
C ALA A 17 34.84 24.42 18.67
N VAL A 18 35.59 24.19 17.60
CA VAL A 18 36.36 22.98 17.26
C VAL A 18 37.59 22.88 18.17
N LEU A 19 37.91 21.68 18.67
CA LEU A 19 39.27 21.28 19.03
C LEU A 19 39.43 19.75 18.91
N LEU A 20 40.33 19.33 18.01
CA LEU A 20 40.88 17.98 17.91
C LEU A 20 41.82 17.69 19.10
N TYR A 21 41.81 16.47 19.64
CA TYR A 21 42.92 15.49 19.55
C TYR A 21 42.72 14.29 20.50
N GLY A 22 42.87 13.09 19.92
CA GLY A 22 43.52 11.88 20.45
C GLY A 22 43.33 11.44 21.91
N GLY A 23 42.66 10.30 22.10
CA GLY A 23 42.77 9.50 23.31
C GLY A 23 42.21 8.08 23.09
N LEU A 24 43.11 7.10 23.01
CA LEU A 24 42.82 5.66 22.99
C LEU A 24 41.96 5.24 24.19
N PRO A 25 40.94 4.37 24.04
CA PRO A 25 40.35 3.70 25.18
C PRO A 25 41.08 2.39 25.50
N VAL A 26 41.59 2.33 26.73
CA VAL A 26 42.04 1.12 27.42
C VAL A 26 40.81 0.29 27.78
N SER A 27 40.75 -0.97 27.36
CA SER A 27 39.73 -1.93 27.77
C SER A 27 39.90 -2.33 29.25
N PRO A 28 38.82 -2.39 30.04
CA PRO A 28 38.79 -3.18 31.24
C PRO A 28 38.17 -4.55 30.96
N THR A 29 39.02 -5.58 31.03
CA THR A 29 38.63 -6.98 31.18
C THR A 29 37.91 -7.17 32.51
N VAL A 30 36.67 -7.66 32.49
CA VAL A 30 36.01 -8.23 33.67
C VAL A 30 35.75 -9.71 33.38
N ALA A 31 36.42 -10.55 34.16
CA ALA A 31 36.21 -11.99 34.19
C ALA A 31 34.82 -12.28 34.79
N VAL A 32 34.05 -13.14 34.12
CA VAL A 32 32.86 -13.78 34.69
C VAL A 32 33.10 -15.29 34.71
N ALA A 33 32.89 -15.85 35.89
CA ALA A 33 33.16 -17.22 36.25
C ALA A 33 32.21 -18.22 35.58
N GLU A 34 32.80 -19.36 35.25
CA GLU A 34 32.21 -20.60 34.75
C GLU A 34 31.54 -21.38 35.89
N GLN A 35 30.27 -21.78 35.72
CA GLN A 35 29.70 -23.10 36.05
C GLN A 35 28.15 -23.06 36.04
N ALA A 36 27.53 -23.86 35.16
CA ALA A 36 26.77 -25.07 35.55
C ALA A 36 25.89 -25.60 34.40
N GLN A 37 26.31 -26.74 33.86
CA GLN A 37 25.52 -27.91 33.39
C GLN A 37 24.12 -27.68 32.79
N THR A 38 24.05 -27.81 31.46
CA THR A 38 22.84 -28.19 30.72
C THR A 38 22.72 -29.71 30.67
N SER A 39 21.61 -30.24 31.15
CA SER A 39 21.18 -31.63 30.92
C SER A 39 20.65 -31.78 29.50
N ASP A 40 21.32 -32.62 28.71
CA ASP A 40 20.86 -33.11 27.41
C ASP A 40 19.47 -33.75 27.53
N VAL A 41 18.48 -33.19 26.84
CA VAL A 41 17.27 -33.91 26.44
C VAL A 41 17.29 -33.99 24.93
N THR A 42 17.74 -35.14 24.44
CA THR A 42 17.72 -35.52 23.03
C THR A 42 16.27 -35.72 22.61
N THR A 43 15.64 -34.75 21.95
CA THR A 43 14.37 -34.98 21.26
C THR A 43 14.65 -35.71 19.96
N GLN A 44 14.31 -36.99 19.93
CA GLN A 44 14.29 -37.77 18.69
C GLN A 44 13.29 -37.16 17.72
N GLN A 45 13.79 -36.78 16.55
CA GLN A 45 13.04 -36.52 15.34
C GLN A 45 12.32 -37.82 14.94
N SER A 46 11.00 -37.87 15.09
CA SER A 46 10.19 -38.95 14.52
C SER A 46 9.80 -38.58 13.09
N ASP A 47 10.40 -39.26 12.13
CA ASP A 47 9.97 -39.28 10.74
C ASP A 47 8.52 -39.81 10.66
N GLY A 48 7.57 -38.92 10.40
CA GLY A 48 6.15 -39.23 10.24
C GLY A 48 5.73 -39.27 8.78
N SER A 49 6.05 -40.34 8.06
CA SER A 49 5.40 -40.64 6.78
C SER A 49 3.92 -40.98 7.02
N GLY A 50 3.01 -40.28 6.35
CA GLY A 50 1.65 -40.73 6.07
C GLY A 50 0.72 -40.83 7.30
N SER A 51 0.07 -39.72 7.66
CA SER A 51 -1.22 -39.79 8.35
C SER A 51 -2.19 -38.77 7.72
N ASN A 52 -3.45 -39.17 7.57
CA ASN A 52 -4.57 -38.29 7.26
C ASN A 52 -4.82 -37.33 8.46
N GLY A 53 -3.89 -36.43 8.74
CA GLY A 53 -3.75 -35.76 10.04
C GLY A 53 -4.67 -34.56 10.23
N ALA A 54 -5.37 -34.53 11.36
CA ALA A 54 -6.06 -33.34 11.86
C ALA A 54 -5.09 -32.15 11.99
N ALA A 55 -5.62 -30.92 11.94
CA ALA A 55 -4.80 -29.73 12.14
C ALA A 55 -4.30 -29.71 13.59
N GLU A 56 -3.04 -29.33 13.80
CA GLU A 56 -2.48 -29.16 15.13
C GLU A 56 -3.18 -28.01 15.86
N THR A 57 -3.34 -28.12 17.18
CA THR A 57 -4.10 -27.16 18.01
C THR A 57 -3.40 -26.91 19.33
N ASP A 58 -3.41 -25.66 19.79
CA ASP A 58 -2.88 -25.22 21.10
C ASP A 58 -4.04 -24.81 22.02
N GLY A 59 -4.91 -25.78 22.29
CA GLY A 59 -6.11 -25.61 23.11
C GLY A 59 -7.34 -25.15 22.34
N ILE A 60 -8.21 -24.38 23.01
CA ILE A 60 -9.48 -23.89 22.48
C ILE A 60 -9.60 -22.37 22.64
N ILE A 61 -10.40 -21.77 21.77
CA ILE A 61 -10.87 -20.40 21.89
C ILE A 61 -12.35 -20.41 22.22
N VAL A 62 -12.75 -19.58 23.18
CA VAL A 62 -14.12 -19.41 23.64
C VAL A 62 -14.52 -17.94 23.52
N THR A 63 -15.66 -17.66 22.92
CA THR A 63 -16.22 -16.30 22.78
C THR A 63 -17.41 -16.14 23.71
N VAL A 64 -17.51 -14.97 24.35
CA VAL A 64 -18.53 -14.57 25.34
C VAL A 64 -19.04 -13.18 24.98
N GLY A 65 -20.33 -12.90 25.20
CA GLY A 65 -20.94 -11.60 24.87
C GLY A 65 -21.75 -11.61 23.57
N ASP A 66 -22.33 -10.47 23.19
CA ASP A 66 -23.41 -10.42 22.20
C ASP A 66 -22.95 -10.88 20.80
N SER A 67 -23.58 -11.94 20.30
CA SER A 67 -23.38 -12.49 18.96
C SER A 67 -23.88 -11.59 17.82
N SER A 68 -24.39 -10.40 18.13
CA SER A 68 -25.08 -9.50 17.19
C SER A 68 -24.31 -8.24 16.79
N SER A 69 -23.13 -7.97 17.35
CA SER A 69 -22.22 -6.96 16.78
C SER A 69 -21.39 -7.61 15.68
N ASP A 70 -21.41 -7.02 14.49
CA ASP A 70 -20.79 -7.52 13.24
C ASP A 70 -19.25 -7.66 13.25
N GLY A 71 -18.62 -7.69 14.42
CA GLY A 71 -17.20 -7.98 14.61
C GLY A 71 -16.90 -8.19 16.10
N LEU A 72 -15.82 -8.91 16.39
CA LEU A 72 -15.13 -8.71 17.66
C LEU A 72 -14.78 -7.22 17.71
N GLY A 73 -15.41 -6.47 18.61
CA GLY A 73 -15.01 -5.09 18.85
C GLY A 73 -13.51 -5.05 19.12
N LEU A 74 -12.88 -3.89 18.91
CA LEU A 74 -11.44 -3.73 19.02
C LEU A 74 -10.99 -4.19 20.42
N LEU A 75 -10.44 -5.41 20.50
CA LEU A 75 -10.07 -6.06 21.75
C LEU A 75 -9.12 -5.12 22.50
N SER A 76 -9.31 -4.94 23.80
CA SER A 76 -8.44 -4.07 24.59
C SER A 76 -7.01 -4.60 24.57
N LEU A 77 -6.10 -3.89 23.89
CA LEU A 77 -4.68 -4.23 23.79
C LEU A 77 -3.84 -3.58 24.90
N ASP A 78 -4.40 -2.58 25.60
CA ASP A 78 -3.73 -1.90 26.70
C ASP A 78 -3.73 -2.79 27.96
N GLY A 79 -2.59 -2.80 28.66
CA GLY A 79 -2.46 -3.36 30.00
C GLY A 79 -3.33 -2.67 31.07
N GLU A 80 -4.06 -1.61 30.72
CA GLU A 80 -5.27 -1.23 31.45
C GLU A 80 -6.34 -2.28 31.15
N GLN A 81 -6.46 -3.27 32.03
CA GLN A 81 -7.55 -4.24 32.01
C GLN A 81 -8.87 -3.50 31.79
N ALA A 82 -9.43 -3.54 30.57
CA ALA A 82 -10.87 -3.51 30.43
C ALA A 82 -11.36 -4.60 31.38
N LYS A 83 -11.96 -4.16 32.50
CA LYS A 83 -12.35 -5.08 33.56
C LYS A 83 -13.24 -6.12 32.90
N ASP A 84 -12.82 -7.38 32.95
CA ASP A 84 -13.62 -8.49 32.42
C ASP A 84 -15.09 -8.27 32.78
N SER A 85 -15.97 -8.38 31.79
CA SER A 85 -17.39 -8.26 32.04
C SER A 85 -17.79 -9.28 33.11
N THR A 86 -18.85 -8.98 33.87
CA THR A 86 -19.34 -9.92 34.90
C THR A 86 -19.60 -11.30 34.28
N GLU A 87 -20.13 -11.31 33.06
CA GLU A 87 -20.37 -12.52 32.27
C GLU A 87 -19.07 -13.25 31.89
N ALA A 88 -18.04 -12.54 31.43
CA ALA A 88 -16.74 -13.15 31.15
C ALA A 88 -16.11 -13.79 32.40
N ARG A 89 -16.22 -13.17 33.58
CA ARG A 89 -15.74 -13.78 34.83
C ARG A 89 -16.52 -15.03 35.21
N GLU A 90 -17.83 -15.02 34.98
CA GLU A 90 -18.70 -16.17 35.26
C GLU A 90 -18.38 -17.34 34.33
N VAL A 91 -18.29 -17.09 33.02
CA VAL A 91 -17.89 -18.10 32.03
C VAL A 91 -16.52 -18.67 32.35
N LYS A 92 -15.53 -17.82 32.68
CA LYS A 92 -14.20 -18.28 33.09
C LYS A 92 -14.28 -19.25 34.27
N GLY A 93 -15.04 -18.90 35.32
CA GLY A 93 -15.23 -19.78 36.48
C GLY A 93 -15.92 -21.10 36.12
N GLN A 94 -16.88 -21.07 35.20
CA GLN A 94 -17.56 -22.29 34.72
C GLN A 94 -16.63 -23.19 33.88
N LEU A 95 -15.77 -22.62 33.04
CA LEU A 95 -14.75 -23.37 32.29
C LEU A 95 -13.71 -24.01 33.23
N GLU A 96 -13.25 -23.25 34.23
CA GLU A 96 -12.32 -23.75 35.25
C GLU A 96 -12.96 -24.86 36.10
N ALA A 97 -14.25 -24.74 36.44
CA ALA A 97 -15.01 -25.79 37.12
C ALA A 97 -15.19 -27.05 36.25
N ALA A 98 -15.20 -26.90 34.92
CA ALA A 98 -15.19 -28.01 33.97
C ALA A 98 -13.79 -28.64 33.77
N GLY A 99 -12.77 -28.16 34.50
CA GLY A 99 -11.41 -28.70 34.48
C GLY A 99 -10.49 -28.06 33.43
N MET A 100 -10.96 -27.06 32.67
CA MET A 100 -10.14 -26.35 31.69
C MET A 100 -9.29 -25.26 32.38
N SER A 101 -8.15 -24.90 31.78
CA SER A 101 -7.30 -23.81 32.29
C SER A 101 -7.36 -22.62 31.34
N VAL A 102 -8.01 -21.53 31.75
CA VAL A 102 -8.07 -20.29 30.96
C VAL A 102 -6.74 -19.53 31.09
N THR A 103 -5.99 -19.45 29.99
CA THR A 103 -4.64 -18.87 29.95
C THR A 103 -4.64 -17.41 29.54
N ALA A 104 -5.66 -16.98 28.80
CA ALA A 104 -5.82 -15.58 28.40
C ALA A 104 -7.30 -15.21 28.27
N THR A 105 -7.59 -13.95 28.57
CA THR A 105 -8.88 -13.30 28.29
C THR A 105 -8.58 -11.97 27.59
N LEU A 106 -9.36 -11.68 26.56
CA LEU A 106 -9.36 -10.47 25.76
C LEU A 106 -10.77 -9.94 25.79
N THR A 107 -10.96 -8.69 26.17
CA THR A 107 -12.29 -8.07 26.29
C THR A 107 -12.28 -6.80 25.48
N ASP A 108 -13.27 -6.59 24.63
CA ASP A 108 -13.44 -5.34 23.89
C ASP A 108 -14.10 -4.26 24.76
N SER A 109 -14.25 -3.06 24.19
CA SER A 109 -14.88 -1.93 24.88
C SER A 109 -16.39 -2.12 25.14
N GLU A 110 -17.03 -3.07 24.46
CA GLU A 110 -18.47 -3.36 24.55
C GLU A 110 -18.76 -4.51 25.53
N GLY A 111 -17.71 -5.19 26.02
CA GLY A 111 -17.78 -6.23 27.03
C GLY A 111 -17.82 -7.66 26.46
N SER A 112 -17.70 -7.81 25.15
CA SER A 112 -17.50 -9.11 24.50
C SER A 112 -16.07 -9.58 24.74
N SER A 113 -15.91 -10.88 24.99
CA SER A 113 -14.63 -11.46 25.37
C SER A 113 -14.25 -12.68 24.55
N VAL A 114 -12.96 -12.79 24.22
CA VAL A 114 -12.32 -13.98 23.66
C VAL A 114 -11.38 -14.55 24.72
N MET A 115 -11.54 -15.84 25.02
CA MET A 115 -10.73 -16.56 25.98
C MET A 115 -9.95 -17.67 25.29
N VAL A 116 -8.68 -17.83 25.68
CA VAL A 116 -7.86 -18.98 25.31
C VAL A 116 -7.83 -19.93 26.50
N ALA A 117 -8.17 -21.20 26.28
CA ALA A 117 -8.19 -22.20 27.33
C ALA A 117 -7.50 -23.49 26.90
N ARG A 118 -6.83 -24.15 27.84
CA ARG A 118 -6.28 -25.50 27.68
C ARG A 118 -7.32 -26.54 28.14
N PRO A 119 -7.54 -27.60 27.35
CA PRO A 119 -8.34 -28.75 27.78
C PRO A 119 -7.85 -29.34 29.10
N ALA A 120 -8.75 -30.02 29.82
CA ALA A 120 -8.36 -30.79 30.99
C ALA A 120 -7.36 -31.90 30.62
N GLU A 121 -6.57 -32.36 31.59
CA GLU A 121 -5.60 -33.45 31.36
C GLU A 121 -6.32 -34.70 30.82
N GLY A 122 -5.87 -35.21 29.66
CA GLY A 122 -6.47 -36.36 28.98
C GLY A 122 -7.76 -36.08 28.19
N GLN A 123 -8.27 -34.83 28.18
CA GLN A 123 -9.41 -34.43 27.38
C GLN A 123 -9.01 -34.10 25.94
N SER A 124 -9.78 -34.57 24.95
CA SER A 124 -9.59 -34.17 23.55
C SER A 124 -10.00 -32.71 23.32
N VAL A 125 -9.47 -32.08 22.28
CA VAL A 125 -9.83 -30.70 21.92
C VAL A 125 -11.28 -30.63 21.46
N GLU A 126 -11.76 -31.64 20.74
CA GLU A 126 -13.15 -31.76 20.31
C GLU A 126 -14.10 -31.83 21.51
N ASP A 127 -13.77 -32.63 22.53
CA ASP A 127 -14.56 -32.72 23.77
C ASP A 127 -14.50 -31.43 24.57
N ALA A 128 -13.35 -30.75 24.60
CA ALA A 128 -13.20 -29.46 25.27
C ALA A 128 -14.05 -28.39 24.57
N VAL A 129 -14.07 -28.33 23.24
CA VAL A 129 -14.95 -27.43 22.47
C VAL A 129 -16.42 -27.75 22.75
N ALA A 130 -16.80 -29.03 22.78
CA ALA A 130 -18.18 -29.44 23.06
C ALA A 130 -18.61 -29.06 24.49
N ALA A 131 -17.74 -29.27 25.48
CA ALA A 131 -17.96 -28.88 26.85
C ALA A 131 -18.07 -27.36 27.00
N ALA A 132 -17.17 -26.59 26.38
CA ALA A 132 -17.22 -25.13 26.42
C ALA A 132 -18.52 -24.57 25.82
N LYS A 133 -19.04 -25.16 24.73
CA LYS A 133 -20.34 -24.76 24.14
C LYS A 133 -21.55 -25.00 25.04
N SER A 134 -21.42 -25.85 26.06
CA SER A 134 -22.49 -26.13 27.03
C SER A 134 -22.49 -25.17 28.22
N VAL A 135 -21.45 -24.34 28.35
CA VAL A 135 -21.31 -23.32 29.39
C VAL A 135 -22.25 -22.14 29.09
N ASN A 136 -22.98 -21.68 30.11
CA ASN A 136 -23.93 -20.59 29.93
C ASN A 136 -23.17 -19.27 29.70
N GLY A 137 -23.56 -18.49 28.70
CA GLY A 137 -22.87 -17.25 28.28
C GLY A 137 -21.80 -17.45 27.19
N VAL A 138 -21.46 -18.69 26.84
CA VAL A 138 -20.59 -18.96 25.68
C VAL A 138 -21.39 -18.86 24.39
N THR A 139 -20.97 -17.97 23.49
CA THR A 139 -21.59 -17.80 22.16
C THR A 139 -20.94 -18.64 21.08
N SER A 140 -19.63 -18.86 21.18
CA SER A 140 -18.92 -19.78 20.29
C SER A 140 -17.72 -20.40 20.98
N ALA A 141 -17.34 -21.60 20.52
CA ALA A 141 -16.06 -22.20 20.84
C ALA A 141 -15.51 -22.96 19.63
N GLN A 142 -14.20 -22.89 19.45
CA GLN A 142 -13.47 -23.55 18.37
C GLN A 142 -12.07 -23.98 18.85
N PRO A 143 -11.38 -24.87 18.12
CA PRO A 143 -9.96 -25.10 18.36
C PRO A 143 -9.14 -23.81 18.18
N ASN A 144 -8.07 -23.68 18.97
CA ASN A 144 -7.00 -22.71 18.71
C ASN A 144 -6.01 -23.36 17.74
N TYR A 145 -6.22 -23.20 16.44
CA TYR A 145 -5.41 -23.88 15.44
C TYR A 145 -3.97 -23.36 15.45
N VAL A 146 -3.01 -24.27 15.29
CA VAL A 146 -1.60 -23.91 15.13
C VAL A 146 -1.35 -23.57 13.67
N TYR A 147 -0.82 -22.37 13.46
CA TYR A 147 -0.34 -21.89 12.18
C TYR A 147 1.17 -22.00 12.12
N GLU A 148 1.69 -22.18 10.93
CA GLU A 148 3.12 -22.20 10.66
C GLU A 148 3.47 -21.23 9.53
N LEU A 149 4.72 -20.77 9.51
CA LEU A 149 5.25 -20.09 8.34
C LEU A 149 5.15 -21.00 7.12
N VAL A 150 4.79 -20.43 5.98
CA VAL A 150 4.84 -21.19 4.74
C VAL A 150 6.30 -21.56 4.45
N ASP A 151 6.56 -22.85 4.20
CA ASP A 151 7.94 -23.34 4.06
C ASP A 151 8.66 -22.70 2.89
N ASP A 152 9.68 -21.91 3.18
CA ASP A 152 10.56 -21.35 2.16
C ASP A 152 11.76 -22.26 1.90
N ARG A 153 12.35 -22.14 0.72
CA ARG A 153 13.62 -22.79 0.40
C ARG A 153 14.75 -21.78 0.45
N ASP A 154 15.70 -22.02 1.35
CA ASP A 154 16.99 -21.35 1.36
C ASP A 154 17.79 -21.73 0.12
N GLU A 155 18.37 -20.74 -0.55
CA GLU A 155 19.38 -20.97 -1.57
C GLU A 155 20.76 -20.72 -0.93
N GLU A 156 21.61 -21.76 -0.86
CA GLU A 156 22.98 -21.60 -0.34
C GLU A 156 23.71 -20.47 -1.09
N ASP A 157 24.34 -19.59 -0.30
CA ASP A 157 25.20 -18.53 -0.80
C ASP A 157 26.40 -19.17 -1.51
N ALA A 158 26.40 -19.23 -2.84
CA ALA A 158 27.53 -19.77 -3.60
C ALA A 158 28.82 -19.02 -3.20
N SER A 159 29.83 -19.78 -2.75
CA SER A 159 31.15 -19.26 -2.37
C SER A 159 31.75 -18.47 -3.51
N GLY A 160 32.27 -17.27 -3.20
CA GLY A 160 32.62 -16.24 -4.16
C GLY A 160 33.55 -16.69 -5.28
N GLU A 161 33.13 -16.43 -6.51
CA GLU A 161 34.03 -16.03 -7.58
C GLU A 161 33.40 -14.88 -8.37
N ASP A 162 34.29 -13.94 -8.65
CA ASP A 162 34.11 -12.64 -9.27
C ASP A 162 33.63 -12.78 -10.72
N LEU A 163 32.66 -11.97 -11.15
CA LEU A 163 32.45 -11.68 -12.56
C LEU A 163 31.76 -10.32 -12.72
N ALA A 164 32.55 -9.29 -12.46
CA ALA A 164 32.44 -8.04 -13.20
C ALA A 164 32.51 -8.34 -14.70
N SER A 165 31.35 -8.49 -15.35
CA SER A 165 31.04 -7.97 -16.67
C SER A 165 29.77 -8.65 -17.18
N GLN A 166 28.68 -7.89 -17.32
CA GLN A 166 27.92 -7.82 -18.57
C GLN A 166 26.82 -6.76 -18.48
N ILE A 167 27.14 -5.63 -19.12
CA ILE A 167 26.31 -4.76 -19.96
C ILE A 167 24.97 -4.31 -19.35
N GLY A 168 24.99 -3.04 -18.94
CA GLY A 168 23.85 -2.32 -18.42
C GLY A 168 22.69 -2.24 -19.39
N LEU A 169 21.52 -2.54 -18.86
CA LEU A 169 20.35 -1.72 -19.12
C LEU A 169 20.32 -0.65 -18.04
N GLU A 170 20.99 0.47 -18.28
CA GLU A 170 20.62 1.71 -17.61
C GLU A 170 19.24 2.10 -18.12
N SER A 171 18.21 1.51 -17.52
CA SER A 171 16.88 2.09 -17.58
C SER A 171 16.98 3.41 -16.81
N ALA A 172 16.76 4.53 -17.50
CA ALA A 172 16.67 5.88 -16.93
C ALA A 172 15.56 6.04 -15.84
N PHE A 173 14.88 4.93 -15.50
CA PHE A 173 13.78 4.83 -14.54
C PHE A 173 14.14 3.98 -13.31
N ALA A 174 15.38 3.51 -13.18
CA ALA A 174 15.80 2.72 -12.04
C ALA A 174 16.16 3.60 -10.84
N VAL A 175 15.76 3.14 -9.65
CA VAL A 175 16.25 3.66 -8.38
C VAL A 175 17.78 3.59 -8.32
N ASN A 176 18.43 4.43 -7.52
CA ASN A 176 19.89 4.52 -7.52
C ASN A 176 20.61 3.33 -6.80
N ASP A 177 19.84 2.41 -6.22
CA ASP A 177 20.30 1.29 -5.38
C ASP A 177 21.03 0.20 -6.20
N PRO A 178 22.21 -0.28 -5.76
CA PRO A 178 23.08 -1.15 -6.57
C PRO A 178 22.48 -2.49 -6.99
N ILE A 179 21.74 -3.17 -6.10
CA ILE A 179 21.13 -4.47 -6.40
C ILE A 179 19.85 -4.29 -7.22
N ALA A 180 19.10 -3.22 -6.94
CA ALA A 180 17.86 -2.89 -7.63
C ALA A 180 18.04 -2.64 -9.13
N LYS A 181 19.20 -2.12 -9.54
CA LYS A 181 19.54 -1.88 -10.95
C LYS A 181 19.74 -3.15 -11.77
N ILE A 182 19.95 -4.29 -11.10
CA ILE A 182 20.25 -5.56 -11.76
C ILE A 182 18.94 -6.30 -11.99
N SER A 183 18.49 -6.33 -13.25
CA SER A 183 17.26 -7.01 -13.65
C SER A 183 17.45 -8.46 -14.08
N SER A 184 18.70 -8.92 -14.20
CA SER A 184 19.01 -10.27 -14.67
C SER A 184 18.73 -11.30 -13.56
N PRO A 185 17.83 -12.27 -13.76
CA PRO A 185 17.52 -13.29 -12.74
C PRO A 185 18.71 -14.21 -12.45
N THR A 186 19.66 -14.34 -13.38
CA THR A 186 20.86 -15.19 -13.21
C THR A 186 21.96 -14.52 -12.40
N ALA A 187 21.87 -13.20 -12.16
CA ALA A 187 22.87 -12.51 -11.36
C ALA A 187 22.75 -12.88 -9.88
N ARG A 188 23.88 -12.93 -9.17
CA ARG A 188 23.94 -13.37 -7.76
C ARG A 188 23.02 -12.56 -6.85
N ARG A 189 23.07 -11.23 -6.94
CA ARG A 189 22.14 -10.33 -6.26
C ARG A 189 21.45 -9.49 -7.32
N ASN A 190 20.13 -9.54 -7.35
CA ASN A 190 19.33 -8.86 -8.36
C ASN A 190 17.90 -8.65 -7.83
N GLN A 191 17.16 -7.74 -8.46
CA GLN A 191 15.72 -7.57 -8.23
C GLN A 191 14.94 -7.75 -9.53
N TYR A 192 15.21 -8.85 -10.27
CA TYR A 192 14.47 -9.21 -11.48
C TYR A 192 12.95 -9.15 -11.25
N TRP A 193 12.51 -9.49 -10.04
CA TRP A 193 11.12 -9.49 -9.63
C TRP A 193 10.46 -8.12 -9.80
N ALA A 194 11.19 -7.02 -9.53
CA ALA A 194 10.70 -5.67 -9.72
C ALA A 194 10.44 -5.35 -11.20
N TYR A 195 11.33 -5.78 -12.08
CA TYR A 195 11.18 -5.58 -13.53
C TYR A 195 10.09 -6.46 -14.11
N SER A 196 9.99 -7.72 -13.67
CA SER A 196 8.97 -8.65 -14.14
C SER A 196 7.55 -8.24 -13.74
N THR A 197 7.40 -7.37 -12.74
CA THR A 197 6.12 -6.79 -12.29
C THR A 197 5.95 -5.32 -12.73
N ASN A 198 6.84 -4.80 -13.59
CA ASN A 198 6.83 -3.41 -14.09
C ASN A 198 6.92 -2.32 -12.99
N LEU A 199 7.46 -2.64 -11.82
CA LEU A 199 7.62 -1.68 -10.72
C LEU A 199 8.46 -0.44 -11.09
N PRO A 200 9.58 -0.51 -11.83
CA PRO A 200 10.33 0.69 -12.21
C PRO A 200 9.52 1.73 -13.00
N LYS A 201 8.62 1.28 -13.88
CA LYS A 201 7.70 2.19 -14.57
C LYS A 201 6.66 2.74 -13.61
N ALA A 202 6.08 1.88 -12.77
CA ALA A 202 5.13 2.30 -11.75
C ALA A 202 5.74 3.31 -10.75
N TRP A 203 7.02 3.18 -10.37
CA TRP A 203 7.73 4.14 -9.52
C TRP A 203 7.86 5.51 -10.21
N SER A 204 8.32 5.52 -11.47
CA SER A 204 8.40 6.76 -12.25
C SER A 204 7.03 7.40 -12.42
N ASN A 205 6.02 6.59 -12.71
CA ASN A 205 4.66 7.02 -12.91
C ASN A 205 3.98 7.42 -11.61
N ALA A 206 4.30 6.86 -10.45
CA ALA A 206 3.76 7.29 -9.16
C ALA A 206 4.22 8.73 -8.82
N GLY A 207 5.49 9.06 -9.11
CA GLY A 207 6.10 10.35 -8.79
C GLY A 207 6.51 10.45 -7.32
N ASP A 208 6.86 11.67 -6.86
CA ASP A 208 7.15 11.94 -5.45
C ASP A 208 5.83 12.08 -4.67
N SER A 209 5.24 10.97 -4.24
CA SER A 209 4.05 11.03 -3.40
C SER A 209 4.44 11.41 -1.98
N SER A 210 3.93 12.57 -1.54
CA SER A 210 4.01 13.03 -0.15
C SER A 210 3.15 12.17 0.80
N HIS A 211 2.28 11.32 0.25
CA HIS A 211 1.44 10.39 0.98
C HIS A 211 2.15 9.06 1.15
N ARG A 212 2.26 8.60 2.39
CA ARG A 212 2.81 7.28 2.72
C ARG A 212 1.67 6.28 2.92
N SER A 213 1.96 5.01 2.63
CA SER A 213 1.12 3.87 2.98
C SER A 213 1.86 3.02 4.00
N THR A 214 1.14 2.23 4.81
CA THR A 214 1.73 1.31 5.77
C THR A 214 1.24 -0.11 5.53
N VAL A 215 2.15 -1.07 5.62
CA VAL A 215 1.85 -2.50 5.59
C VAL A 215 2.13 -3.08 6.97
N ALA A 216 1.13 -3.68 7.60
CA ALA A 216 1.37 -4.51 8.79
C ALA A 216 1.94 -5.86 8.36
N VAL A 217 3.10 -6.23 8.89
CA VAL A 217 3.73 -7.52 8.62
C VAL A 217 3.49 -8.41 9.83
N LEU A 218 2.55 -9.35 9.67
CA LEU A 218 2.19 -10.36 10.68
C LEU A 218 3.04 -11.60 10.41
N ASP A 219 4.19 -11.69 11.09
CA ASP A 219 5.25 -12.65 10.77
C ASP A 219 6.09 -12.98 12.04
N SER A 220 7.35 -13.39 11.86
CA SER A 220 8.38 -13.38 12.90
C SER A 220 8.95 -11.97 13.13
N SER A 221 9.92 -11.85 14.04
CA SER A 221 10.55 -10.56 14.36
C SER A 221 11.25 -9.92 13.14
N ILE A 222 11.44 -8.59 13.19
CA ILE A 222 12.09 -7.82 12.12
C ILE A 222 13.38 -7.17 12.65
N TYR A 223 14.49 -7.36 11.93
CA TYR A 223 15.76 -6.69 12.16
C TYR A 223 15.70 -5.23 11.65
N ALA A 224 15.05 -4.38 12.44
CA ALA A 224 14.81 -2.99 12.07
C ALA A 224 16.08 -2.15 11.94
N ALA A 225 17.19 -2.55 12.58
CA ALA A 225 18.45 -1.81 12.50
C ALA A 225 19.16 -1.94 11.14
N HIS A 226 18.71 -2.81 10.22
CA HIS A 226 19.29 -2.95 8.89
C HIS A 226 19.31 -1.62 8.12
N GLU A 227 20.35 -1.37 7.33
CA GLU A 227 20.57 -0.08 6.64
C GLU A 227 19.40 0.32 5.74
N ASP A 228 18.79 -0.67 5.08
CA ASP A 228 17.65 -0.49 4.19
C ASP A 228 16.28 -0.52 4.89
N LEU A 229 16.19 -0.77 6.20
CA LEU A 229 14.91 -0.84 6.93
C LEU A 229 14.74 0.26 7.99
N SER A 230 15.83 0.73 8.59
CA SER A 230 15.83 1.59 9.78
C SER A 230 14.95 2.84 9.75
N THR A 231 14.64 3.38 8.57
CA THR A 231 13.77 4.56 8.43
C THR A 231 12.34 4.25 8.05
N ASN A 232 12.06 3.02 7.61
CA ASN A 232 10.76 2.61 7.10
C ASN A 232 10.02 1.66 8.07
N VAL A 233 10.67 1.20 9.13
CA VAL A 233 10.03 0.38 10.16
C VAL A 233 9.49 1.25 11.30
N LEU A 234 8.22 1.05 11.67
CA LEU A 234 7.57 1.68 12.81
C LEU A 234 7.98 0.99 14.13
N SER A 235 9.26 0.99 14.46
CA SER A 235 9.81 0.24 15.61
C SER A 235 9.19 0.65 16.96
N GLY A 236 8.79 1.91 17.09
CA GLY A 236 8.09 2.41 18.28
C GLY A 236 6.70 1.81 18.49
N TYR A 237 6.15 1.10 17.50
CA TYR A 237 4.84 0.45 17.52
C TYR A 237 4.94 -1.05 17.22
N ALA A 238 6.14 -1.62 17.26
CA ALA A 238 6.30 -3.06 17.08
C ALA A 238 5.62 -3.82 18.22
N TYR A 239 4.88 -4.88 17.87
CA TYR A 239 4.03 -5.60 18.83
C TYR A 239 4.26 -7.11 18.76
N ASP A 240 4.42 -7.73 19.92
CA ASP A 240 4.43 -9.18 20.08
C ASP A 240 3.04 -9.63 20.50
N ALA A 241 2.27 -10.15 19.54
CA ALA A 241 0.90 -10.60 19.77
C ALA A 241 0.83 -11.93 20.53
N MET A 242 1.93 -12.70 20.55
CA MET A 242 2.00 -13.98 21.27
C MET A 242 2.10 -13.75 22.77
N ASN A 243 2.90 -12.75 23.17
CA ASN A 243 3.10 -12.38 24.57
C ASN A 243 2.27 -11.16 25.00
N ARG A 244 1.58 -10.50 24.06
CA ARG A 244 0.73 -9.32 24.28
C ARG A 244 1.50 -8.13 24.85
N THR A 245 2.66 -7.87 24.27
CA THR A 245 3.58 -6.84 24.75
C THR A 245 4.14 -6.01 23.60
N HIS A 246 4.56 -4.79 23.91
CA HIS A 246 5.40 -4.03 23.00
C HIS A 246 6.70 -4.80 22.74
N MET A 247 7.11 -4.85 21.48
CA MET A 247 8.30 -5.56 21.05
C MET A 247 9.43 -4.56 20.83
N SER A 248 10.52 -4.69 21.59
CA SER A 248 11.75 -3.95 21.30
C SER A 248 12.47 -4.64 20.15
N LEU A 249 12.44 -4.06 18.96
CA LEU A 249 13.23 -4.53 17.83
C LEU A 249 14.71 -4.26 18.11
N GLY A 250 15.54 -5.29 18.04
CA GLY A 250 16.95 -5.23 18.42
C GLY A 250 17.74 -4.14 17.68
N THR A 251 18.62 -3.43 18.41
CA THR A 251 19.64 -2.51 17.88
C THR A 251 21.02 -3.17 17.71
N SER A 252 21.17 -4.40 18.19
CA SER A 252 22.42 -5.16 18.19
C SER A 252 22.13 -6.65 18.04
N ASP A 253 22.70 -7.23 16.99
CA ASP A 253 22.58 -8.62 16.51
C ASP A 253 21.16 -9.16 16.25
N PRO A 254 21.02 -10.08 15.28
CA PRO A 254 19.74 -10.61 14.85
C PRO A 254 19.14 -11.52 15.93
N THR A 255 18.32 -10.92 16.79
CA THR A 255 17.57 -11.66 17.80
C THR A 255 16.39 -12.36 17.15
N SER A 256 16.69 -13.62 16.84
CA SER A 256 15.80 -14.75 16.61
C SER A 256 14.90 -14.73 15.35
N ASN A 257 14.98 -15.88 14.62
CA ASN A 257 13.95 -16.48 13.73
C ASN A 257 14.21 -16.35 12.24
N MET A 258 15.25 -17.04 11.74
CA MET A 258 15.59 -17.27 10.31
C MET A 258 15.74 -16.04 9.40
N GLY A 259 15.41 -14.83 9.87
CA GLY A 259 15.37 -13.62 9.06
C GLY A 259 14.14 -13.47 8.16
N HIS A 260 13.12 -14.33 8.32
CA HIS A 260 11.94 -14.34 7.43
C HIS A 260 11.17 -13.01 7.45
N GLY A 261 10.68 -12.54 8.61
CA GLY A 261 10.00 -11.25 8.72
C GLY A 261 10.84 -10.06 8.19
N SER A 262 12.16 -10.10 8.40
CA SER A 262 13.09 -9.08 7.87
C SER A 262 13.17 -9.12 6.34
N HIS A 263 13.22 -10.31 5.75
CA HIS A 263 13.21 -10.54 4.30
C HIS A 263 11.93 -10.00 3.67
N ILE A 264 10.78 -10.31 4.27
CA ILE A 264 9.46 -9.81 3.86
C ILE A 264 9.39 -8.28 3.95
N ALA A 265 9.84 -7.69 5.07
CA ALA A 265 9.87 -6.23 5.24
C ALA A 265 10.75 -5.55 4.19
N GLY A 266 11.89 -6.15 3.83
CA GLY A 266 12.78 -5.65 2.78
C GLY A 266 12.14 -5.63 1.39
N ILE A 267 11.39 -6.68 1.03
CA ILE A 267 10.68 -6.73 -0.26
C ILE A 267 9.62 -5.63 -0.31
N ILE A 268 8.91 -5.40 0.78
CA ILE A 268 7.81 -4.43 0.84
C ILE A 268 8.35 -2.99 0.82
N ALA A 269 9.29 -2.68 1.70
CA ALA A 269 9.63 -1.30 2.08
C ALA A 269 11.12 -1.05 2.33
N ALA A 270 12.03 -1.82 1.73
CA ALA A 270 13.44 -1.41 1.73
C ALA A 270 13.58 0.01 1.16
N ARG A 271 14.47 0.80 1.77
CA ARG A 271 14.62 2.22 1.48
C ARG A 271 15.18 2.42 0.08
N SER A 272 14.30 2.73 -0.87
CA SER A 272 14.69 3.06 -2.24
C SER A 272 15.44 4.40 -2.33
N ASN A 273 16.25 4.53 -3.37
CA ASN A 273 17.00 5.74 -3.73
C ASN A 273 18.02 6.21 -2.67
N ASN A 274 18.51 5.31 -1.81
CA ASN A 274 19.51 5.64 -0.78
C ASN A 274 20.95 5.35 -1.23
N GLY A 275 21.13 4.72 -2.40
CA GLY A 275 22.41 4.38 -3.00
C GLY A 275 23.05 3.12 -2.41
N ARG A 276 22.26 2.30 -1.69
CA ARG A 276 22.68 1.10 -0.97
C ARG A 276 21.74 -0.06 -1.30
N GLY A 277 22.20 -1.28 -1.11
CA GLY A 277 21.35 -2.46 -1.13
C GLY A 277 20.31 -2.57 -2.24
N ILE A 278 19.06 -2.78 -1.80
CA ILE A 278 17.87 -3.08 -2.59
C ILE A 278 16.84 -1.94 -2.48
N ALA A 279 15.79 -1.99 -3.29
CA ALA A 279 14.61 -1.16 -3.14
C ALA A 279 13.37 -1.97 -2.83
N GLY A 280 12.52 -1.48 -1.93
CA GLY A 280 11.21 -2.06 -1.68
C GLY A 280 10.30 -1.90 -2.91
N ALA A 281 9.30 -2.77 -3.01
CA ALA A 281 8.26 -2.68 -4.03
C ALA A 281 7.51 -1.34 -3.94
N SER A 282 7.35 -0.77 -2.74
CA SER A 282 6.94 0.62 -2.56
C SER A 282 8.07 1.48 -2.03
N TYR A 283 8.33 2.60 -2.70
CA TYR A 283 9.42 3.52 -2.37
C TYR A 283 9.19 4.34 -1.08
N ASN A 284 7.95 4.39 -0.57
CA ASN A 284 7.61 5.20 0.60
C ASN A 284 6.72 4.49 1.61
N CYS A 285 6.51 3.18 1.45
CA CYS A 285 5.80 2.40 2.47
C CYS A 285 6.55 2.39 3.80
N GLN A 286 5.77 2.31 4.86
CA GLN A 286 6.26 1.92 6.17
C GLN A 286 5.80 0.49 6.49
N VAL A 287 6.52 -0.15 7.40
CA VAL A 287 6.17 -1.47 7.93
C VAL A 287 5.79 -1.32 9.40
N LEU A 288 4.62 -1.83 9.77
CA LEU A 288 4.22 -2.07 11.16
C LEU A 288 4.57 -3.53 11.53
N PRO A 289 5.59 -3.77 12.37
CA PRO A 289 5.98 -5.12 12.77
C PRO A 289 5.01 -5.72 13.79
N VAL A 290 4.44 -6.88 13.48
CA VAL A 290 3.56 -7.60 14.39
C VAL A 290 3.99 -9.06 14.44
N MET A 291 4.60 -9.47 15.55
CA MET A 291 5.04 -10.85 15.73
C MET A 291 3.85 -11.73 16.11
N VAL A 292 3.50 -12.67 15.23
CA VAL A 292 2.45 -13.68 15.46
C VAL A 292 2.97 -15.12 15.39
N ILE A 293 4.22 -15.28 14.93
CA ILE A 293 4.96 -16.53 14.81
C ILE A 293 6.23 -16.46 15.69
N ASN A 294 6.47 -17.50 16.49
CA ASN A 294 7.65 -17.62 17.34
C ASN A 294 8.88 -18.17 16.61
N ASP A 295 9.94 -18.40 17.39
CA ASP A 295 11.25 -18.88 16.95
C ASP A 295 11.25 -20.29 16.37
N ALA A 296 10.23 -21.08 16.67
CA ALA A 296 10.02 -22.40 16.09
C ALA A 296 9.22 -22.34 14.76
N GLY A 297 8.88 -21.15 14.26
CA GLY A 297 8.07 -20.98 13.05
C GLY A 297 6.59 -21.29 13.29
N LYS A 298 6.11 -21.23 14.54
CA LYS A 298 4.73 -21.56 14.93
C LYS A 298 4.02 -20.38 15.57
N GLY A 299 2.74 -20.23 15.25
CA GLY A 299 1.80 -19.32 15.89
C GLY A 299 0.45 -20.01 16.08
N ASN A 300 -0.56 -19.29 16.53
CA ASN A 300 -1.90 -19.86 16.68
C ASN A 300 -2.99 -18.85 16.32
N THR A 301 -4.23 -19.33 16.17
CA THR A 301 -5.39 -18.49 15.85
C THR A 301 -5.46 -17.25 16.74
N ALA A 302 -5.27 -17.40 18.05
CA ALA A 302 -5.36 -16.30 19.00
C ALA A 302 -4.31 -15.20 18.76
N SER A 303 -3.04 -15.56 18.51
CA SER A 303 -1.99 -14.57 18.22
C SER A 303 -2.24 -13.84 16.90
N ILE A 304 -2.78 -14.52 15.89
CA ILE A 304 -3.10 -13.92 14.58
C ILE A 304 -4.27 -12.94 14.70
N ILE A 305 -5.36 -13.32 15.38
CA ILE A 305 -6.50 -12.42 15.62
C ILE A 305 -6.05 -11.17 16.39
N LEU A 306 -5.22 -11.35 17.41
CA LEU A 306 -4.62 -10.23 18.14
C LEU A 306 -3.77 -9.33 17.26
N GLY A 307 -2.97 -9.91 16.36
CA GLY A 307 -2.16 -9.14 15.42
C GLY A 307 -3.00 -8.33 14.44
N ILE A 308 -4.07 -8.91 13.88
CA ILE A 308 -5.00 -8.22 12.97
C ILE A 308 -5.71 -7.09 13.74
N THR A 309 -6.16 -7.36 14.96
CA THR A 309 -6.81 -6.37 15.83
C THR A 309 -5.88 -5.21 16.18
N TYR A 310 -4.60 -5.49 16.44
CA TYR A 310 -3.58 -4.45 16.64
C TYR A 310 -3.41 -3.57 15.40
N ALA A 311 -3.32 -4.17 14.21
CA ALA A 311 -3.22 -3.42 12.96
C ALA A 311 -4.46 -2.53 12.73
N MET A 312 -5.67 -3.05 12.98
CA MET A 312 -6.92 -2.29 12.93
C MET A 312 -6.91 -1.10 13.91
N GLN A 313 -6.43 -1.30 15.14
CA GLN A 313 -6.29 -0.23 16.13
C GLN A 313 -5.30 0.84 15.68
N MET A 314 -4.14 0.44 15.17
CA MET A 314 -3.14 1.37 14.66
C MET A 314 -3.69 2.17 13.47
N ALA A 315 -4.45 1.55 12.56
CA ALA A 315 -5.10 2.28 11.47
C ALA A 315 -6.08 3.35 11.95
N ARG A 316 -6.87 3.06 13.01
CA ARG A 316 -7.79 4.04 13.61
C ARG A 316 -7.06 5.15 14.35
N GLN A 317 -6.01 4.82 15.10
CA GLN A 317 -5.24 5.78 15.91
C GLN A 317 -4.32 6.67 15.07
N HIS A 318 -3.83 6.14 13.94
CA HIS A 318 -2.89 6.77 13.04
C HIS A 318 -3.41 6.79 11.59
N PRO A 319 -4.51 7.51 11.30
CA PRO A 319 -5.06 7.57 9.95
C PRO A 319 -4.06 8.13 8.92
N GLU A 320 -3.07 8.92 9.36
CA GLU A 320 -2.00 9.45 8.52
C GLU A 320 -1.02 8.39 8.00
N TRP A 321 -1.01 7.19 8.57
CA TRP A 321 -0.14 6.09 8.13
C TRP A 321 -0.64 5.40 6.86
N GLY A 322 -1.93 5.58 6.50
CA GLY A 322 -2.52 4.86 5.38
C GLY A 322 -2.35 3.34 5.54
N LEU A 323 -2.58 2.79 6.73
CA LEU A 323 -2.50 1.36 6.98
C LEU A 323 -3.72 0.68 6.36
N ARG A 324 -3.54 0.07 5.19
CA ARG A 324 -4.61 -0.55 4.38
C ARG A 324 -4.32 -2.01 4.03
N ILE A 325 -3.19 -2.55 4.51
CA ILE A 325 -2.66 -3.85 4.08
C ILE A 325 -2.09 -4.60 5.29
N ILE A 326 -2.45 -5.86 5.42
CA ILE A 326 -1.84 -6.84 6.33
C ILE A 326 -1.20 -7.94 5.47
N ASN A 327 0.12 -8.13 5.58
CA ASN A 327 0.84 -9.22 4.94
C ASN A 327 0.92 -10.43 5.89
N MET A 328 0.46 -11.60 5.45
CA MET A 328 0.49 -12.85 6.22
C MET A 328 1.11 -14.00 5.40
N SER A 329 2.31 -14.42 5.79
CA SER A 329 3.04 -15.52 5.16
C SER A 329 2.91 -16.82 5.96
N LEU A 330 1.67 -17.19 6.29
CA LEU A 330 1.35 -18.27 7.22
C LEU A 330 0.26 -19.20 6.68
N ARG A 331 0.25 -20.45 7.15
CA ARG A 331 -0.71 -21.49 6.77
C ARG A 331 -1.14 -22.34 7.96
N VAL A 332 -2.26 -23.05 7.80
CA VAL A 332 -2.70 -24.12 8.70
C VAL A 332 -2.78 -25.46 7.96
N GLY A 333 -2.64 -26.57 8.69
CA GLY A 333 -2.78 -27.92 8.15
C GLY A 333 -4.18 -28.21 7.57
N SER A 334 -4.26 -29.22 6.70
CA SER A 334 -5.38 -29.50 5.77
C SER A 334 -6.74 -29.91 6.38
N SER A 335 -6.93 -29.75 7.69
CA SER A 335 -8.14 -30.16 8.43
C SER A 335 -8.80 -29.01 9.21
N ALA A 336 -8.28 -27.78 9.11
CA ALA A 336 -8.94 -26.59 9.65
C ALA A 336 -10.01 -26.11 8.65
N ASN A 337 -11.18 -26.76 8.65
CA ASN A 337 -12.30 -26.38 7.81
C ASN A 337 -12.87 -25.04 8.33
N GLY A 338 -12.25 -23.94 7.92
CA GLY A 338 -12.60 -22.54 8.20
C GLY A 338 -12.47 -22.16 9.67
N ASP A 339 -11.29 -21.68 10.08
CA ASP A 339 -11.12 -20.95 11.34
C ASP A 339 -12.07 -19.74 11.36
N LYS A 340 -13.24 -19.90 12.00
CA LYS A 340 -14.36 -18.96 11.87
C LYS A 340 -14.07 -17.62 12.50
N LEU A 341 -13.45 -17.64 13.67
CA LEU A 341 -13.11 -16.41 14.38
C LEU A 341 -12.03 -15.62 13.63
N LEU A 342 -11.03 -16.32 13.07
CA LEU A 342 -10.05 -15.67 12.20
C LEU A 342 -10.71 -15.09 10.95
N HIS A 343 -11.59 -15.87 10.29
CA HIS A 343 -12.32 -15.42 9.10
C HIS A 343 -13.15 -14.16 9.39
N GLN A 344 -13.91 -14.15 10.48
CA GLN A 344 -14.67 -12.98 10.93
C GLN A 344 -13.78 -11.77 11.22
N THR A 345 -12.61 -11.99 11.83
CA THR A 345 -11.65 -10.91 12.10
C THR A 345 -11.07 -10.32 10.82
N ILE A 346 -10.76 -11.17 9.83
CA ILE A 346 -10.30 -10.74 8.49
C ILE A 346 -11.41 -9.96 7.78
N LYS A 347 -12.66 -10.43 7.85
CA LYS A 347 -13.82 -9.73 7.30
C LYS A 347 -14.00 -8.35 7.92
N SER A 348 -13.89 -8.25 9.25
CA SER A 348 -13.98 -6.98 9.98
C SER A 348 -12.86 -6.01 9.55
N ALA A 349 -11.63 -6.52 9.38
CA ALA A 349 -10.52 -5.70 8.88
C ALA A 349 -10.81 -5.09 7.50
N LEU A 350 -11.43 -5.86 6.61
CA LEU A 350 -11.82 -5.39 5.28
C LEU A 350 -13.01 -4.42 5.33
N ASP A 351 -14.13 -4.85 5.92
CA ASP A 351 -15.42 -4.17 5.82
C ASP A 351 -15.45 -2.89 6.67
N ASP A 352 -14.89 -2.92 7.89
CA ASP A 352 -15.00 -1.81 8.85
C ASP A 352 -13.79 -0.87 8.85
N TYR A 353 -12.64 -1.34 8.37
CA TYR A 353 -11.37 -0.58 8.39
C TYR A 353 -10.78 -0.39 6.99
N GLY A 354 -11.31 -1.06 5.97
CA GLY A 354 -10.76 -1.01 4.62
C GLY A 354 -9.35 -1.56 4.53
N ILE A 355 -9.00 -2.58 5.33
CA ILE A 355 -7.68 -3.23 5.37
C ILE A 355 -7.76 -4.59 4.71
N VAL A 356 -6.96 -4.84 3.67
CA VAL A 356 -6.89 -6.14 3.01
C VAL A 356 -5.81 -7.03 3.60
N CYS A 357 -6.15 -8.29 3.85
CA CYS A 357 -5.19 -9.34 4.18
C CYS A 357 -4.63 -9.96 2.90
N VAL A 358 -3.34 -9.78 2.63
CA VAL A 358 -2.61 -10.38 1.51
C VAL A 358 -1.85 -11.59 2.05
N CYS A 359 -2.15 -12.76 1.51
CA CYS A 359 -1.75 -14.03 2.13
C CYS A 359 -1.05 -14.96 1.16
N ALA A 360 -0.07 -15.70 1.67
CA ALA A 360 0.66 -16.70 0.90
C ALA A 360 -0.26 -17.84 0.47
N GLY A 361 -0.26 -18.13 -0.84
CA GLY A 361 -1.10 -19.16 -1.45
C GLY A 361 -0.73 -20.59 -1.05
N GLY A 362 0.45 -20.80 -0.46
CA GLY A 362 0.91 -22.08 0.07
C GLY A 362 1.94 -22.78 -0.83
N ASN A 363 2.75 -23.62 -0.21
CA ASN A 363 3.84 -24.36 -0.85
C ASN A 363 3.66 -25.87 -0.61
N ARG A 364 3.68 -26.65 -1.69
CA ARG A 364 3.68 -28.11 -1.65
C ARG A 364 5.04 -28.61 -1.17
N LYS A 365 5.03 -29.75 -0.48
CA LYS A 365 6.26 -30.46 -0.11
C LYS A 365 6.90 -31.19 -1.31
N THR A 366 6.09 -31.55 -2.30
CA THR A 366 6.53 -32.24 -3.53
C THR A 366 6.09 -31.47 -4.78
N PRO A 367 6.83 -31.57 -5.90
CA PRO A 367 6.43 -30.96 -7.16
C PRO A 367 5.02 -31.36 -7.61
N ALA A 368 4.27 -30.40 -8.14
CA ALA A 368 2.98 -30.67 -8.77
C ALA A 368 3.12 -31.44 -10.08
N SER A 369 2.14 -32.30 -10.33
CA SER A 369 1.88 -32.78 -11.69
C SER A 369 1.13 -31.72 -12.51
N PRO A 370 1.14 -31.79 -13.85
CA PRO A 370 0.32 -30.94 -14.69
C PRO A 370 -1.17 -30.94 -14.30
N ASN A 371 -1.80 -29.77 -14.26
CA ASN A 371 -3.22 -29.57 -13.88
C ASN A 371 -3.58 -29.93 -12.42
N THR A 372 -2.62 -29.94 -11.48
CA THR A 372 -2.91 -30.15 -10.06
C THR A 372 -3.92 -29.12 -9.53
N VAL A 373 -4.89 -29.57 -8.74
CA VAL A 373 -5.82 -28.74 -7.95
C VAL A 373 -5.61 -29.15 -6.50
N ASP A 374 -5.12 -28.24 -5.67
CA ASP A 374 -4.91 -28.49 -4.24
C ASP A 374 -6.17 -28.25 -3.42
N LYS A 375 -6.14 -28.70 -2.18
CA LYS A 375 -7.10 -28.31 -1.16
C LYS A 375 -6.96 -26.82 -0.84
N HIS A 376 -7.95 -26.28 -0.14
CA HIS A 376 -7.86 -24.93 0.40
C HIS A 376 -6.73 -24.81 1.43
N SER A 377 -6.07 -23.66 1.40
CA SER A 377 -5.02 -23.20 2.29
C SER A 377 -5.54 -21.95 3.00
N TYR A 378 -5.61 -21.97 4.32
CA TYR A 378 -6.13 -20.83 5.10
C TYR A 378 -5.00 -20.13 5.85
N PRO A 379 -5.06 -18.79 6.01
CA PRO A 379 -6.19 -17.91 5.68
C PRO A 379 -6.27 -17.46 4.21
N SER A 380 -5.30 -17.82 3.36
CA SER A 380 -5.23 -17.25 2.01
C SER A 380 -6.49 -17.48 1.18
N ASP A 381 -7.13 -18.63 1.30
CA ASP A 381 -8.33 -18.97 0.54
C ASP A 381 -9.65 -18.55 1.22
N PHE A 382 -9.63 -17.59 2.15
CA PHE A 382 -10.84 -16.84 2.50
C PHE A 382 -11.13 -15.79 1.42
N ASP A 383 -12.41 -15.63 1.04
CA ASP A 383 -12.82 -14.72 -0.05
C ASP A 383 -12.41 -13.24 0.20
N GLU A 384 -12.35 -12.84 1.48
CA GLU A 384 -11.92 -11.50 1.91
C GLU A 384 -10.41 -11.27 1.84
N CYS A 385 -9.60 -12.32 1.69
CA CYS A 385 -8.16 -12.20 1.49
C CYS A 385 -7.80 -11.88 0.03
N MET A 386 -6.51 -11.65 -0.20
CA MET A 386 -5.87 -11.76 -1.50
C MET A 386 -4.86 -12.91 -1.44
N SER A 387 -5.16 -14.04 -2.07
CA SER A 387 -4.27 -15.20 -2.13
C SER A 387 -3.23 -15.07 -3.25
N VAL A 388 -1.95 -15.13 -2.90
CA VAL A 388 -0.83 -14.91 -3.84
C VAL A 388 -0.04 -16.19 -4.12
N THR A 389 0.07 -16.57 -5.39
CA THR A 389 0.86 -17.74 -5.83
C THR A 389 2.27 -17.34 -6.30
N ALA A 390 3.25 -18.22 -6.16
CA ALA A 390 4.64 -17.97 -6.55
C ALA A 390 4.94 -18.38 -8.01
N LEU A 391 5.66 -17.52 -8.71
CA LEU A 391 6.21 -17.77 -10.04
C LEU A 391 7.73 -17.90 -10.02
N THR A 392 8.25 -18.68 -10.96
CA THR A 392 9.67 -18.76 -11.28
C THR A 392 10.21 -17.46 -11.88
N THR A 393 11.53 -17.40 -12.07
CA THR A 393 12.23 -16.28 -12.69
C THR A 393 11.82 -16.00 -14.14
N ASP A 394 11.32 -17.01 -14.86
CA ASP A 394 10.83 -16.87 -16.23
C ASP A 394 9.33 -16.56 -16.32
N GLY A 395 8.62 -16.50 -15.18
CA GLY A 395 7.19 -16.19 -15.10
C GLY A 395 6.27 -17.37 -15.39
N THR A 396 6.76 -18.60 -15.22
CA THR A 396 5.97 -19.83 -15.21
C THR A 396 5.60 -20.21 -13.77
N ASP A 397 4.65 -21.14 -13.59
CA ASP A 397 4.29 -21.64 -12.27
C ASP A 397 5.50 -22.31 -11.60
N TRP A 398 5.76 -21.93 -10.34
CA TRP A 398 6.73 -22.68 -9.54
C TRP A 398 6.16 -24.05 -9.20
N GLU A 399 6.92 -25.13 -9.41
CA GLU A 399 6.42 -26.50 -9.26
C GLU A 399 5.87 -26.82 -7.85
N TYR A 400 6.28 -26.04 -6.84
CA TYR A 400 5.80 -26.16 -5.46
C TYR A 400 4.65 -25.21 -5.11
N THR A 401 4.21 -24.28 -5.97
CA THR A 401 3.12 -23.35 -5.59
C THR A 401 1.77 -24.05 -5.53
N GLU A 402 1.05 -23.98 -4.40
CA GLU A 402 -0.32 -24.50 -4.31
C GLU A 402 -1.26 -23.71 -5.24
N LEU A 403 -2.17 -24.42 -5.93
CA LEU A 403 -3.10 -23.89 -6.93
C LEU A 403 -4.50 -24.47 -6.71
N ASN A 404 -5.50 -23.60 -6.61
CA ASN A 404 -6.92 -23.95 -6.57
C ASN A 404 -7.76 -22.76 -7.10
N GLY A 405 -9.09 -22.84 -7.02
CA GLY A 405 -9.98 -21.80 -7.54
C GLY A 405 -10.07 -20.54 -6.69
N ALA A 406 -9.46 -20.51 -5.50
CA ALA A 406 -9.44 -19.35 -4.60
C ALA A 406 -8.16 -18.50 -4.75
N LYS A 407 -7.26 -18.85 -5.67
CA LYS A 407 -6.04 -18.09 -5.90
C LYS A 407 -6.34 -16.81 -6.69
N ASP A 408 -5.89 -15.66 -6.20
CA ASP A 408 -6.27 -14.37 -6.79
C ASP A 408 -5.25 -13.84 -7.79
N ILE A 409 -3.97 -13.78 -7.40
CA ILE A 409 -2.92 -13.16 -8.22
C ILE A 409 -1.60 -13.93 -8.10
N SER A 410 -0.71 -13.74 -9.07
CA SER A 410 0.61 -14.34 -9.10
C SER A 410 1.70 -13.27 -9.18
N THR A 411 2.77 -13.49 -8.43
CA THR A 411 3.97 -12.64 -8.45
C THR A 411 5.21 -13.53 -8.43
N PRO A 412 6.39 -12.99 -8.77
CA PRO A 412 7.65 -13.71 -8.63
C PRO A 412 7.88 -14.12 -7.17
N GLY A 413 8.22 -15.39 -6.95
CA GLY A 413 8.48 -15.94 -5.62
C GLY A 413 9.71 -16.84 -5.56
N VAL A 414 10.55 -16.89 -6.60
CA VAL A 414 11.73 -17.76 -6.66
C VAL A 414 13.01 -16.93 -6.74
N SER A 415 14.03 -17.29 -5.98
CA SER A 415 15.34 -16.60 -5.93
C SER A 415 15.20 -15.09 -5.64
N ILE A 416 14.33 -14.72 -4.69
CA ILE A 416 14.02 -13.34 -4.37
C ILE A 416 15.06 -12.78 -3.40
N THR A 417 15.88 -11.84 -3.88
CA THR A 417 16.88 -11.15 -3.05
C THR A 417 16.19 -10.12 -2.16
N SER A 418 16.42 -10.17 -0.86
CA SER A 418 15.97 -9.17 0.12
C SER A 418 16.91 -9.06 1.32
N VAL A 419 16.53 -8.26 2.31
CA VAL A 419 17.24 -8.08 3.59
C VAL A 419 17.47 -9.43 4.28
N GLY A 420 18.72 -9.65 4.67
CA GLY A 420 19.13 -10.71 5.57
C GLY A 420 19.44 -10.17 6.96
N THR A 421 19.73 -11.07 7.89
CA THR A 421 19.97 -10.73 9.29
C THR A 421 21.41 -10.97 9.74
N GLY A 422 22.30 -11.44 8.86
CA GLY A 422 23.69 -11.77 9.21
C GLY A 422 24.59 -10.56 9.51
N SER A 423 24.24 -9.36 9.05
CA SER A 423 24.93 -8.10 9.34
C SER A 423 24.01 -6.89 9.11
N PHE A 424 24.47 -5.69 9.46
CA PHE A 424 23.78 -4.41 9.21
C PHE A 424 23.44 -4.16 7.73
N ASP A 425 24.19 -4.78 6.82
CA ASP A 425 24.13 -4.66 5.35
C ASP A 425 24.02 -6.03 4.64
N SER A 426 23.48 -7.04 5.33
CA SER A 426 23.34 -8.37 4.75
C SER A 426 22.10 -8.51 3.89
N TYR A 427 22.24 -9.20 2.75
CA TYR A 427 21.14 -9.52 1.84
C TYR A 427 21.21 -11.01 1.50
N THR A 428 20.05 -11.67 1.47
CA THR A 428 19.90 -13.11 1.22
C THR A 428 18.78 -13.41 0.21
N LYS A 429 18.69 -14.66 -0.25
CA LYS A 429 17.67 -15.14 -1.20
C LYS A 429 16.80 -16.22 -0.58
N PHE A 430 15.49 -16.04 -0.69
CA PHE A 430 14.49 -17.06 -0.36
C PHE A 430 13.55 -17.29 -1.55
N SER A 431 12.95 -18.48 -1.56
CA SER A 431 11.95 -18.90 -2.53
C SER A 431 10.68 -19.41 -1.84
N GLY A 432 9.53 -18.84 -2.18
CA GLY A 432 8.25 -19.18 -1.60
C GLY A 432 7.10 -18.27 -2.03
N SER A 433 5.86 -18.71 -1.78
CA SER A 433 4.69 -17.83 -1.87
C SER A 433 4.69 -16.72 -0.81
N SER A 434 5.50 -16.83 0.24
CA SER A 434 5.79 -15.76 1.20
C SER A 434 6.39 -14.52 0.51
N GLN A 435 7.46 -14.70 -0.27
CA GLN A 435 8.10 -13.60 -1.01
C GLN A 435 7.18 -13.05 -2.10
N ALA A 436 6.42 -13.93 -2.76
CA ALA A 436 5.40 -13.53 -3.73
C ALA A 436 4.36 -12.59 -3.08
N THR A 437 3.87 -12.94 -1.89
CA THR A 437 2.94 -12.13 -1.08
C THR A 437 3.53 -10.77 -0.74
N ALA A 438 4.80 -10.72 -0.35
CA ALA A 438 5.49 -9.47 -0.04
C ALA A 438 5.59 -8.52 -1.25
N VAL A 439 5.86 -9.06 -2.45
CA VAL A 439 5.87 -8.28 -3.71
C VAL A 439 4.47 -7.69 -3.99
N ALA A 440 3.41 -8.48 -3.78
CA ALA A 440 2.03 -8.00 -3.95
C ALA A 440 1.69 -6.92 -2.91
N SER A 441 1.94 -7.18 -1.62
CA SER A 441 1.71 -6.23 -0.52
C SER A 441 2.41 -4.89 -0.73
N GLY A 442 3.69 -4.91 -1.10
CA GLY A 442 4.42 -3.67 -1.39
C GLY A 442 3.91 -2.98 -2.65
N THR A 443 3.46 -3.72 -3.67
CA THR A 443 2.82 -3.10 -4.84
C THR A 443 1.49 -2.43 -4.49
N LEU A 444 0.64 -3.07 -3.68
CA LEU A 444 -0.58 -2.45 -3.18
C LEU A 444 -0.27 -1.17 -2.38
N GLY A 445 0.80 -1.20 -1.58
CA GLY A 445 1.26 -0.03 -0.85
C GLY A 445 1.69 1.13 -1.76
N LEU A 446 2.36 0.83 -2.89
CA LEU A 446 2.66 1.81 -3.93
C LEU A 446 1.38 2.41 -4.55
N LEU A 447 0.37 1.58 -4.81
CA LEU A 447 -0.91 2.02 -5.38
C LEU A 447 -1.66 2.96 -4.41
N PHE A 448 -1.76 2.60 -3.13
CA PHE A 448 -2.38 3.47 -2.12
C PHE A 448 -1.60 4.78 -1.90
N SER A 449 -0.26 4.75 -1.90
CA SER A 449 0.53 5.99 -1.85
C SER A 449 0.26 6.92 -3.04
N ALA A 450 0.04 6.35 -4.23
CA ALA A 450 -0.20 7.11 -5.44
C ALA A 450 -1.65 7.60 -5.59
N VAL A 451 -2.63 6.87 -5.05
CA VAL A 451 -4.06 7.19 -5.06
C VAL A 451 -4.65 6.93 -3.66
N PRO A 452 -4.40 7.82 -2.68
CA PRO A 452 -4.72 7.58 -1.26
C PRO A 452 -6.23 7.51 -0.97
N THR A 453 -7.06 8.03 -1.87
CA THR A 453 -8.53 7.98 -1.73
C THR A 453 -9.15 6.67 -2.25
N ALA A 454 -8.34 5.78 -2.85
CA ALA A 454 -8.82 4.52 -3.38
C ALA A 454 -9.33 3.57 -2.27
N THR A 455 -10.39 2.83 -2.58
CA THR A 455 -10.86 1.71 -1.76
C THR A 455 -10.04 0.46 -2.02
N VAL A 456 -10.10 -0.52 -1.11
CA VAL A 456 -9.47 -1.84 -1.34
C VAL A 456 -10.01 -2.49 -2.60
N ASP A 457 -11.33 -2.46 -2.81
CA ASP A 457 -11.95 -3.07 -3.98
C ASP A 457 -11.46 -2.45 -5.29
N GLN A 458 -11.30 -1.13 -5.34
CA GLN A 458 -10.74 -0.44 -6.50
C GLN A 458 -9.29 -0.87 -6.77
N VAL A 459 -8.50 -1.11 -5.72
CA VAL A 459 -7.13 -1.61 -5.84
C VAL A 459 -7.11 -3.08 -6.27
N LYS A 460 -7.94 -3.96 -5.69
CA LYS A 460 -8.09 -5.37 -6.10
C LYS A 460 -8.51 -5.44 -7.58
N GLU A 461 -9.52 -4.69 -7.98
CA GLU A 461 -9.99 -4.62 -9.36
C GLU A 461 -8.90 -4.14 -10.32
N ALA A 462 -8.16 -3.08 -9.95
CA ALA A 462 -7.05 -2.60 -10.77
C ALA A 462 -5.95 -3.67 -10.94
N VAL A 463 -5.61 -4.41 -9.89
CA VAL A 463 -4.60 -5.48 -9.96
C VAL A 463 -5.09 -6.67 -10.78
N TYR A 464 -6.34 -7.10 -10.60
CA TYR A 464 -6.89 -8.28 -11.26
C TYR A 464 -7.19 -8.04 -12.74
N SER A 465 -7.83 -6.92 -13.08
CA SER A 465 -8.22 -6.59 -14.45
C SER A 465 -7.03 -6.32 -15.37
N THR A 466 -5.87 -5.93 -14.81
CA THR A 466 -4.64 -5.67 -15.58
C THR A 466 -3.61 -6.79 -15.48
N ALA A 467 -3.93 -7.90 -14.81
CA ALA A 467 -3.02 -9.02 -14.67
C ALA A 467 -2.64 -9.60 -16.05
N ARG A 468 -1.36 -9.89 -16.23
CA ARG A 468 -0.85 -10.50 -17.47
C ARG A 468 -0.98 -12.01 -17.40
N PRO A 469 -1.21 -12.72 -18.52
CA PRO A 469 -1.23 -14.19 -18.50
C PRO A 469 0.07 -14.79 -17.95
N VAL A 470 -0.05 -15.84 -17.13
CA VAL A 470 1.10 -16.65 -16.69
C VAL A 470 1.64 -17.46 -17.86
N LYS A 471 2.97 -17.57 -17.97
CA LYS A 471 3.59 -18.34 -19.04
C LYS A 471 3.37 -19.83 -18.80
N SER A 472 2.96 -20.57 -19.83
CA SER A 472 2.72 -22.00 -19.70
C SER A 472 4.03 -22.80 -19.77
N SER A 473 4.35 -23.56 -18.73
CA SER A 473 5.45 -24.56 -18.72
C SER A 473 4.96 -26.00 -18.95
N GLY A 474 3.65 -26.21 -19.17
CA GLY A 474 3.03 -27.54 -19.32
C GLY A 474 1.98 -27.85 -18.22
N THR A 475 1.91 -27.03 -17.17
CA THR A 475 0.85 -27.00 -16.15
C THR A 475 -0.26 -26.03 -16.59
N ALA A 476 -1.18 -26.47 -17.45
CA ALA A 476 -2.24 -25.58 -17.92
C ALA A 476 -3.12 -25.09 -16.76
N ARG A 477 -3.03 -23.80 -16.42
CA ARG A 477 -3.97 -23.13 -15.50
C ARG A 477 -5.39 -23.20 -16.04
N ARG A 478 -6.35 -23.42 -15.16
CA ARG A 478 -7.79 -23.48 -15.40
C ARG A 478 -8.50 -22.61 -14.38
N PRO A 479 -9.79 -22.29 -14.57
CA PRO A 479 -10.57 -21.59 -13.54
C PRO A 479 -10.54 -22.26 -12.15
N SER A 480 -10.35 -23.58 -12.09
CA SER A 480 -10.29 -24.33 -10.83
C SER A 480 -8.90 -24.39 -10.17
N ASN A 481 -7.83 -23.88 -10.81
CA ASN A 481 -6.45 -23.92 -10.30
C ASN A 481 -5.59 -22.80 -10.89
N GLY A 482 -6.14 -21.60 -10.95
CA GLY A 482 -5.50 -20.46 -11.58
C GLY A 482 -5.82 -19.18 -10.84
N SER A 483 -4.94 -18.21 -10.99
CA SER A 483 -5.16 -16.83 -10.59
C SER A 483 -5.53 -15.96 -11.78
N HIS A 484 -5.85 -14.67 -11.55
CA HIS A 484 -6.05 -13.67 -12.59
C HIS A 484 -4.81 -13.47 -13.48
N GLY A 485 -3.62 -13.82 -12.99
CA GLY A 485 -2.37 -13.77 -13.76
C GLY A 485 -1.19 -13.20 -12.98
N ILE A 486 -0.17 -12.76 -13.71
CA ILE A 486 1.00 -12.05 -13.19
C ILE A 486 0.63 -10.59 -12.91
N LEU A 487 0.92 -10.11 -11.71
CA LEU A 487 0.77 -8.71 -11.35
C LEU A 487 1.57 -7.78 -12.29
N ASP A 488 0.95 -6.66 -12.69
CA ASP A 488 1.58 -5.58 -13.46
C ASP A 488 1.33 -4.25 -12.74
N ALA A 489 2.33 -3.76 -12.01
CA ALA A 489 2.20 -2.61 -11.12
C ALA A 489 1.90 -1.31 -11.87
N ASP A 490 2.49 -1.15 -13.07
CA ASP A 490 2.32 0.06 -13.87
C ASP A 490 0.93 0.10 -14.50
N ALA A 491 0.48 -1.01 -15.06
CA ALA A 491 -0.86 -1.12 -15.61
C ALA A 491 -1.94 -0.94 -14.53
N ALA A 492 -1.75 -1.53 -13.35
CA ALA A 492 -2.66 -1.37 -12.21
C ALA A 492 -2.73 0.09 -11.74
N LEU A 493 -1.59 0.79 -11.66
CA LEU A 493 -1.57 2.21 -11.30
C LEU A 493 -2.30 3.08 -12.33
N ASP A 494 -2.07 2.83 -13.62
CA ASP A 494 -2.73 3.54 -14.71
C ASP A 494 -4.24 3.29 -14.74
N HIS A 495 -4.68 2.07 -14.44
CA HIS A 495 -6.09 1.74 -14.29
C HIS A 495 -6.69 2.47 -13.09
N LEU A 496 -6.06 2.36 -11.92
CA LEU A 496 -6.56 2.94 -10.67
C LEU A 496 -6.74 4.47 -10.78
N ARG A 497 -5.80 5.18 -11.41
CA ARG A 497 -5.89 6.64 -11.64
C ARG A 497 -7.13 7.08 -12.42
N VAL A 498 -7.66 6.21 -13.27
CA VAL A 498 -8.84 6.51 -14.07
C VAL A 498 -10.11 6.04 -13.36
N HIS A 499 -10.04 4.90 -12.67
CA HIS A 499 -11.18 4.13 -12.19
C HIS A 499 -11.51 4.27 -10.69
N HIS A 500 -10.82 5.17 -9.97
CA HIS A 500 -11.11 5.44 -8.55
C HIS A 500 -12.24 6.48 -8.32
N PHE A 501 -12.70 7.18 -9.36
CA PHE A 501 -13.70 8.24 -9.19
C PHE A 501 -15.10 7.66 -8.96
N THR A 502 -15.76 8.07 -7.88
CA THR A 502 -17.07 7.51 -7.48
C THR A 502 -18.26 8.21 -8.13
N ASP A 503 -18.05 9.36 -8.76
CA ASP A 503 -19.05 10.16 -9.45
C ASP A 503 -18.98 10.09 -10.99
N ILE A 504 -18.28 9.07 -11.51
CA ILE A 504 -18.20 8.79 -12.94
C ILE A 504 -18.92 7.47 -13.25
N ASP A 505 -19.93 7.52 -14.11
CA ASP A 505 -20.49 6.32 -14.74
C ASP A 505 -19.60 5.91 -15.91
N TYR A 506 -18.70 4.96 -15.67
CA TYR A 506 -17.75 4.45 -16.67
C TYR A 506 -18.41 3.77 -17.88
N GLN A 507 -19.73 3.58 -17.89
CA GLN A 507 -20.47 3.05 -19.04
C GLN A 507 -21.23 4.12 -19.82
N ARG A 508 -21.47 5.30 -19.24
CA ARG A 508 -22.38 6.31 -19.82
C ARG A 508 -21.79 7.71 -19.92
N ASP A 509 -20.86 8.08 -19.05
CA ASP A 509 -20.35 9.44 -19.04
C ASP A 509 -19.43 9.71 -20.23
N TRP A 510 -19.84 10.70 -21.04
CA TRP A 510 -19.15 11.07 -22.27
C TRP A 510 -17.70 11.51 -22.04
N VAL A 511 -17.39 12.05 -20.87
CA VAL A 511 -16.02 12.46 -20.51
C VAL A 511 -15.10 11.25 -20.42
N TYR A 512 -15.61 10.12 -19.96
CA TYR A 512 -14.88 8.86 -19.90
C TYR A 512 -14.93 8.11 -21.24
N ILE A 513 -16.12 7.89 -21.81
CA ILE A 513 -16.28 7.16 -23.09
C ILE A 513 -15.50 7.81 -24.23
N GLY A 514 -15.43 9.16 -24.24
CA GLY A 514 -14.64 9.90 -25.22
C GLY A 514 -13.12 9.82 -25.01
N GLY A 515 -12.65 9.15 -23.95
CA GLY A 515 -11.24 9.00 -23.60
C GLY A 515 -10.60 10.23 -22.95
N TRP A 516 -11.38 11.28 -22.66
CA TRP A 516 -10.87 12.56 -22.16
C TRP A 516 -10.43 12.47 -20.71
N LEU A 517 -11.27 11.88 -19.84
CA LEU A 517 -10.95 11.61 -18.45
C LEU A 517 -9.69 10.74 -18.34
N GLY A 518 -9.67 9.64 -19.10
CA GLY A 518 -8.53 8.72 -19.12
C GLY A 518 -7.22 9.42 -19.51
N TYR A 519 -7.25 10.32 -20.49
CA TYR A 519 -6.08 11.07 -20.90
C TYR A 519 -5.58 12.01 -19.78
N VAL A 520 -6.47 12.86 -19.24
CA VAL A 520 -6.04 13.87 -18.26
C VAL A 520 -5.62 13.25 -16.92
N ALA A 521 -6.24 12.13 -16.51
CA ALA A 521 -5.90 11.42 -15.28
C ALA A 521 -4.55 10.69 -15.40
N LYS A 522 -4.33 9.92 -16.48
CA LYS A 522 -3.05 9.21 -16.70
C LYS A 522 -1.87 10.15 -16.80
N ASN A 523 -2.05 11.30 -17.46
CA ASN A 523 -1.00 12.31 -17.59
C ASN A 523 -0.90 13.27 -16.39
N LYS A 524 -1.63 12.99 -15.29
CA LYS A 524 -1.65 13.81 -14.05
C LYS A 524 -2.00 15.28 -14.27
N LEU A 525 -2.71 15.58 -15.35
CA LEU A 525 -3.14 16.94 -15.69
C LEU A 525 -4.31 17.34 -14.79
N MET A 526 -5.29 16.44 -14.67
CA MET A 526 -6.46 16.59 -13.81
C MET A 526 -6.61 15.33 -12.96
N GLY A 527 -7.09 15.49 -11.74
CA GLY A 527 -7.36 14.39 -10.82
C GLY A 527 -8.53 14.76 -9.91
N GLU A 528 -8.52 14.21 -8.71
CA GLU A 528 -9.50 14.45 -7.63
C GLU A 528 -9.82 15.95 -7.46
N HIS A 529 -11.11 16.25 -7.32
CA HIS A 529 -11.60 17.58 -6.98
C HIS A 529 -11.86 17.71 -5.48
N THR A 530 -12.62 16.77 -4.92
CA THR A 530 -12.97 16.68 -3.50
C THR A 530 -13.05 15.20 -3.13
N GLY A 531 -12.21 14.75 -2.19
CA GLY A 531 -12.11 13.31 -1.88
C GLY A 531 -11.81 12.48 -3.13
N ASN A 532 -12.58 11.42 -3.36
CA ASN A 532 -12.47 10.56 -4.55
C ASN A 532 -13.40 10.98 -5.71
N LEU A 533 -13.82 12.25 -5.77
CA LEU A 533 -14.70 12.74 -6.84
C LEU A 533 -13.90 13.41 -7.95
N PHE A 534 -14.25 13.13 -9.20
CA PHE A 534 -13.76 13.91 -10.33
C PHE A 534 -14.48 15.25 -10.45
N GLY A 535 -15.75 15.35 -10.06
CA GLY A 535 -16.59 16.54 -10.18
C GLY A 535 -16.88 16.93 -11.63
N PRO A 536 -17.41 16.05 -12.49
CA PRO A 536 -17.50 16.31 -13.94
C PRO A 536 -18.35 17.55 -14.28
N ASN A 537 -19.35 17.85 -13.46
CA ASN A 537 -20.28 18.98 -13.65
C ASN A 537 -19.88 20.24 -12.88
N ASP A 538 -18.87 20.16 -12.01
CA ASP A 538 -18.40 21.32 -11.26
C ASP A 538 -17.66 22.29 -12.18
N PHE A 539 -17.76 23.59 -11.87
CA PHE A 539 -17.07 24.62 -12.64
C PHE A 539 -15.58 24.66 -12.32
N LEU A 540 -14.77 24.69 -13.37
CA LEU A 540 -13.33 24.73 -13.23
C LEU A 540 -12.83 26.16 -13.01
N THR A 541 -11.94 26.35 -12.04
CA THR A 541 -11.42 27.67 -11.65
C THR A 541 -10.17 28.09 -12.40
N ARG A 542 -9.87 29.39 -12.37
CA ARG A 542 -8.67 29.98 -13.00
C ARG A 542 -7.40 29.36 -12.44
N GLY A 543 -7.33 29.19 -11.12
CA GLY A 543 -6.29 28.48 -10.40
C GLY A 543 -6.10 27.06 -10.91
N GLN A 544 -7.20 26.31 -11.06
CA GLN A 544 -7.16 24.94 -11.59
C GLN A 544 -6.63 24.89 -13.03
N LEU A 545 -7.07 25.79 -13.92
CA LEU A 545 -6.57 25.81 -15.31
C LEU A 545 -5.08 26.14 -15.37
N ALA A 546 -4.61 27.12 -14.59
CA ALA A 546 -3.19 27.43 -14.51
C ALA A 546 -2.39 26.21 -14.04
N THR A 547 -2.86 25.52 -13.00
CA THR A 547 -2.22 24.29 -12.49
C THR A 547 -2.16 23.19 -13.55
N ILE A 548 -3.23 22.98 -14.31
CA ILE A 548 -3.24 21.98 -15.41
C ILE A 548 -2.16 22.28 -16.45
N LEU A 549 -2.10 23.53 -16.93
CA LEU A 549 -1.10 23.95 -17.93
C LEU A 549 0.32 23.93 -17.37
N TYR A 550 0.49 24.31 -16.11
CA TYR A 550 1.78 24.26 -15.42
C TYR A 550 2.31 22.83 -15.32
N ARG A 551 1.47 21.86 -14.91
CA ARG A 551 1.85 20.44 -14.83
C ARG A 551 2.27 19.90 -16.19
N ARG A 552 1.59 20.29 -17.27
CA ARG A 552 2.00 19.92 -18.63
C ARG A 552 3.38 20.48 -19.01
N ALA A 553 3.65 21.74 -18.65
CA ALA A 553 4.90 22.42 -18.96
C ALA A 553 6.06 21.99 -18.05
N ASN A 554 5.77 21.53 -16.83
CA ASN A 554 6.75 21.20 -15.78
C ASN A 554 6.40 19.83 -15.15
N PRO A 555 6.45 18.72 -15.91
CA PRO A 555 5.95 17.42 -15.47
C PRO A 555 6.68 16.80 -14.26
N THR A 556 7.88 17.30 -13.93
CA THR A 556 8.68 16.87 -12.77
C THR A 556 8.53 17.77 -11.56
N SER A 557 7.80 18.89 -11.67
CA SER A 557 7.66 19.85 -10.57
C SER A 557 6.62 19.39 -9.54
N THR A 558 6.97 19.48 -8.26
CA THR A 558 6.08 19.18 -7.12
C THR A 558 5.39 20.43 -6.54
N ALA A 559 5.64 21.61 -7.12
CA ALA A 559 5.17 22.91 -6.61
C ALA A 559 3.63 23.07 -6.63
N THR A 560 2.89 22.16 -7.27
CA THR A 560 1.41 22.17 -7.34
C THR A 560 0.76 20.90 -6.80
N THR A 561 1.54 19.99 -6.23
CA THR A 561 1.07 18.67 -5.73
C THR A 561 1.49 18.40 -4.30
N ASN A 562 2.50 19.10 -3.78
CA ASN A 562 2.96 18.96 -2.40
C ASN A 562 2.84 20.31 -1.68
N SER A 563 1.99 20.38 -0.65
CA SER A 563 1.73 21.61 0.12
C SER A 563 2.97 22.15 0.84
N ALA A 564 3.94 21.29 1.17
CA ALA A 564 5.22 21.71 1.73
C ALA A 564 6.05 22.56 0.73
N ASN A 565 5.82 22.37 -0.57
CA ASN A 565 6.58 23.02 -1.64
C ASN A 565 5.84 24.21 -2.28
N TYR A 566 4.65 24.58 -1.78
CA TYR A 566 3.91 25.71 -2.35
C TYR A 566 4.72 27.01 -2.24
N GLU A 567 4.71 27.79 -3.31
CA GLU A 567 5.53 28.99 -3.47
C GLU A 567 4.89 30.25 -2.85
N ASN A 568 5.67 31.32 -2.73
CA ASN A 568 5.15 32.65 -2.40
C ASN A 568 4.65 33.34 -3.68
N ASN A 569 3.75 34.30 -3.55
CA ASN A 569 3.29 35.12 -4.66
C ASN A 569 4.43 36.00 -5.20
N GLU A 570 4.65 35.94 -6.51
CA GLU A 570 5.64 36.76 -7.23
C GLU A 570 4.98 37.64 -8.31
N THR A 571 3.64 37.68 -8.34
CA THR A 571 2.86 38.47 -9.28
C THR A 571 2.44 39.81 -8.66
N PRO A 572 2.05 40.79 -9.48
CA PRO A 572 1.35 41.99 -8.99
C PRO A 572 -0.07 41.73 -8.49
N PHE A 573 -0.61 40.51 -8.65
CA PHE A 573 -1.99 40.21 -8.31
C PHE A 573 -2.17 40.07 -6.80
N ARG A 574 -3.07 40.87 -6.24
CA ARG A 574 -3.30 40.93 -4.79
C ARG A 574 -4.02 39.69 -4.25
N ASP A 575 -4.76 39.01 -5.10
CA ASP A 575 -5.57 37.83 -4.81
C ASP A 575 -4.91 36.52 -5.27
N ASN A 576 -3.66 36.57 -5.74
CA ASN A 576 -2.81 35.38 -5.86
C ASN A 576 -2.16 35.09 -4.50
N ASP A 577 -2.92 34.55 -3.56
CA ASP A 577 -2.41 34.26 -2.22
C ASP A 577 -1.16 33.36 -2.26
N SER A 578 -0.21 33.63 -1.37
CA SER A 578 0.97 32.78 -1.18
C SER A 578 0.58 31.43 -0.59
N LYS A 579 1.41 30.40 -0.84
CA LYS A 579 1.28 29.06 -0.25
C LYS A 579 -0.05 28.37 -0.59
N GLN A 580 -0.58 28.61 -1.78
CA GLN A 580 -1.74 27.90 -2.33
C GLN A 580 -1.31 26.93 -3.43
N TYR A 581 -2.16 25.93 -3.70
CA TYR A 581 -1.90 24.90 -4.72
C TYR A 581 -1.71 25.47 -6.14
N TYR A 582 -2.24 26.67 -6.40
CA TYR A 582 -2.15 27.37 -7.67
C TYR A 582 -1.04 28.42 -7.72
N THR A 583 -0.41 28.79 -6.59
CA THR A 583 0.45 29.99 -6.53
C THR A 583 1.61 29.90 -7.52
N ALA A 584 2.35 28.78 -7.52
CA ALA A 584 3.45 28.55 -8.45
C ALA A 584 3.00 28.56 -9.92
N ALA A 585 1.83 27.95 -10.19
CA ALA A 585 1.25 27.90 -11.51
C ALA A 585 0.82 29.30 -12.00
N MET A 586 0.27 30.13 -11.12
CA MET A 586 -0.10 31.52 -11.42
C MET A 586 1.13 32.41 -11.62
N ASN A 587 2.15 32.27 -10.77
CA ASN A 587 3.44 32.96 -10.95
C ASN A 587 4.02 32.66 -12.34
N TRP A 588 4.09 31.38 -12.70
CA TRP A 588 4.57 30.93 -14.00
C TRP A 588 3.68 31.46 -15.14
N ALA A 589 2.37 31.28 -15.04
CA ALA A 589 1.45 31.68 -16.11
C ALA A 589 1.46 33.20 -16.36
N TYR A 590 1.63 34.00 -15.31
CA TYR A 590 1.83 35.44 -15.41
C TYR A 590 3.12 35.78 -16.15
N LYS A 591 4.26 35.21 -15.74
CA LYS A 591 5.57 35.42 -16.40
C LYS A 591 5.54 35.03 -17.88
N GLN A 592 4.76 33.98 -18.23
CA GLN A 592 4.59 33.54 -19.61
C GLN A 592 3.58 34.39 -20.41
N GLY A 593 2.82 35.29 -19.76
CA GLY A 593 1.77 36.08 -20.39
C GLY A 593 0.51 35.27 -20.75
N ILE A 594 0.31 34.12 -20.12
CA ILE A 594 -0.86 33.26 -20.29
C ILE A 594 -2.03 33.85 -19.51
N PHE A 595 -1.81 34.12 -18.21
CA PHE A 595 -2.74 34.86 -17.35
C PHE A 595 -2.22 36.28 -17.14
N THR A 596 -3.02 37.29 -17.51
CA THR A 596 -2.64 38.71 -17.47
C THR A 596 -3.49 39.53 -16.50
N GLY A 597 -4.25 38.87 -15.63
CA GLY A 597 -5.27 39.51 -14.78
C GLY A 597 -6.55 39.86 -15.55
N ASP A 598 -7.43 40.62 -14.91
CA ASP A 598 -8.77 40.96 -15.44
C ASP A 598 -8.78 42.12 -16.45
N GLY A 599 -7.66 42.82 -16.61
CA GLY A 599 -7.52 43.89 -17.61
C GLY A 599 -8.30 45.17 -17.30
N ASP A 600 -8.94 45.24 -16.14
CA ASP A 600 -9.72 46.38 -15.63
C ASP A 600 -8.90 47.32 -14.71
N GLY A 601 -7.60 47.05 -14.54
CA GLY A 601 -6.71 47.81 -13.68
C GLY A 601 -6.78 47.46 -12.18
N SER A 602 -7.63 46.49 -11.79
CA SER A 602 -7.80 46.06 -10.40
C SER A 602 -6.59 45.34 -9.80
N SER A 603 -5.65 44.87 -10.64
CA SER A 603 -4.57 43.97 -10.24
C SER A 603 -5.09 42.70 -9.55
N THR A 604 -6.16 42.12 -10.09
CA THR A 604 -6.68 40.80 -9.71
C THR A 604 -6.56 39.77 -10.83
N VAL A 605 -6.50 38.49 -10.44
CA VAL A 605 -6.51 37.33 -11.34
C VAL A 605 -7.61 36.31 -11.00
N ARG A 606 -8.25 36.45 -9.84
CA ARG A 606 -9.38 35.68 -9.32
C ARG A 606 -9.19 34.16 -9.40
N PRO A 607 -8.15 33.57 -8.75
CA PRO A 607 -7.84 32.15 -8.90
C PRO A 607 -9.01 31.20 -8.61
N ASN A 608 -9.88 31.58 -7.66
CA ASN A 608 -11.03 30.75 -7.25
C ASN A 608 -12.30 30.98 -8.07
N ALA A 609 -12.31 31.97 -8.98
CA ALA A 609 -13.44 32.17 -9.88
C ALA A 609 -13.43 31.09 -10.97
N GLY A 610 -14.61 30.57 -11.31
CA GLY A 610 -14.74 29.71 -12.48
C GLY A 610 -14.50 30.47 -13.78
N LEU A 611 -14.12 29.77 -14.86
CA LEU A 611 -13.95 30.39 -16.17
C LEU A 611 -15.18 30.24 -17.04
N THR A 612 -15.53 31.33 -17.71
CA THR A 612 -16.36 31.23 -18.90
C THR A 612 -15.61 30.54 -20.06
N ARG A 613 -16.36 29.98 -21.00
CA ARG A 613 -15.78 29.27 -22.16
C ARG A 613 -14.91 30.17 -23.04
N GLN A 614 -15.27 31.45 -23.19
CA GLN A 614 -14.47 32.42 -23.93
C GLN A 614 -13.18 32.85 -23.19
N GLU A 615 -13.19 32.89 -21.86
CA GLU A 615 -11.96 33.09 -21.07
C GLU A 615 -11.02 31.90 -21.21
N ALA A 616 -11.53 30.67 -21.10
CA ALA A 616 -10.74 29.45 -21.29
C ALA A 616 -10.11 29.42 -22.69
N ALA A 617 -10.88 29.75 -23.73
CA ALA A 617 -10.38 29.81 -25.10
C ALA A 617 -9.23 30.81 -25.27
N LEU A 618 -9.32 31.98 -24.63
CA LEU A 618 -8.24 32.97 -24.67
C LEU A 618 -6.97 32.47 -23.96
N VAL A 619 -7.11 31.82 -22.81
CA VAL A 619 -5.98 31.24 -22.07
C VAL A 619 -5.30 30.13 -22.89
N PHE A 620 -6.08 29.23 -23.49
CA PHE A 620 -5.55 28.16 -24.33
C PHE A 620 -4.83 28.69 -25.57
N TYR A 621 -5.40 29.68 -26.25
CA TYR A 621 -4.76 30.33 -27.38
C TYR A 621 -3.40 30.92 -26.99
N ARG A 622 -3.34 31.69 -25.88
CA ARG A 622 -2.08 32.26 -25.39
C ARG A 622 -1.03 31.19 -25.08
N TYR A 623 -1.45 30.13 -24.39
CA TYR A 623 -0.57 29.00 -24.11
C TYR A 623 -0.07 28.33 -25.39
N ALA A 624 -0.95 28.07 -26.35
CA ALA A 624 -0.59 27.40 -27.59
C ALA A 624 0.44 28.20 -28.41
N ILE A 625 0.22 29.51 -28.60
CA ILE A 625 1.15 30.38 -29.33
C ILE A 625 2.50 30.47 -28.63
N LYS A 626 2.51 30.52 -27.30
CA LYS A 626 3.77 30.50 -26.52
C LYS A 626 4.56 29.20 -26.69
N ASN A 627 3.87 28.12 -27.02
CA ASN A 627 4.46 26.81 -27.32
C ASN A 627 4.60 26.56 -28.83
N GLY A 628 4.62 27.62 -29.65
CA GLY A 628 4.94 27.53 -31.08
C GLY A 628 3.79 27.13 -32.01
N ALA A 629 2.55 27.08 -31.52
CA ALA A 629 1.40 26.77 -32.37
C ALA A 629 1.16 27.85 -33.44
N ASN A 630 0.62 27.44 -34.58
CA ASN A 630 0.29 28.36 -35.68
C ASN A 630 -0.88 29.29 -35.28
N PRO A 631 -0.73 30.64 -35.34
CA PRO A 631 -1.80 31.58 -35.00
C PRO A 631 -2.94 31.68 -36.02
N SER A 632 -2.84 30.98 -37.16
CA SER A 632 -3.88 30.96 -38.19
C SER A 632 -5.24 30.55 -37.62
N GLY A 633 -6.30 31.24 -38.05
CA GLY A 633 -7.66 31.03 -37.57
C GLY A 633 -8.03 31.84 -36.31
N ALA A 634 -7.13 32.65 -35.76
CA ALA A 634 -7.43 33.50 -34.60
C ALA A 634 -8.27 34.75 -34.98
N SER A 635 -9.47 34.57 -35.53
CA SER A 635 -10.34 35.68 -35.93
C SER A 635 -11.84 35.32 -35.90
N ALA A 636 -12.69 36.35 -35.90
CA ALA A 636 -14.15 36.20 -35.91
C ALA A 636 -14.70 35.37 -37.08
N SER A 637 -14.05 35.42 -38.24
CA SER A 637 -14.50 34.66 -39.41
C SER A 637 -14.40 33.15 -39.21
N SER A 638 -13.52 32.69 -38.33
CA SER A 638 -13.30 31.26 -38.08
C SER A 638 -14.46 30.59 -37.37
N TYR A 639 -15.28 31.33 -36.63
CA TYR A 639 -16.47 30.81 -35.94
C TYR A 639 -17.76 31.48 -36.40
N ALA A 640 -17.77 32.14 -37.56
CA ALA A 640 -18.95 32.84 -38.08
C ALA A 640 -20.12 31.89 -38.38
N SER A 641 -19.87 30.59 -38.50
CA SER A 641 -20.89 29.56 -38.68
C SER A 641 -21.59 29.15 -37.38
N ALA A 642 -21.07 29.53 -36.21
CA ALA A 642 -21.70 29.21 -34.94
C ALA A 642 -22.99 30.04 -34.74
N PRO A 643 -24.10 29.42 -34.27
CA PRO A 643 -25.38 30.12 -34.12
C PRO A 643 -25.34 31.37 -33.23
N ASP A 644 -24.44 31.40 -32.25
CA ASP A 644 -24.29 32.45 -31.26
C ASP A 644 -22.95 33.20 -31.40
N ALA A 645 -22.37 33.23 -32.60
CA ALA A 645 -21.09 33.91 -32.88
C ALA A 645 -21.08 35.37 -32.41
N SER A 646 -22.21 36.08 -32.49
CA SER A 646 -22.35 37.46 -32.03
C SER A 646 -22.29 37.64 -30.51
N SER A 647 -22.40 36.55 -29.74
CA SER A 647 -22.31 36.56 -28.28
C SER A 647 -20.88 36.53 -27.76
N VAL A 648 -19.89 36.33 -28.64
CA VAL A 648 -18.47 36.35 -28.27
C VAL A 648 -18.02 37.80 -28.07
N ASP A 649 -17.44 38.09 -26.91
CA ASP A 649 -16.92 39.43 -26.66
C ASP A 649 -15.69 39.72 -27.52
N SER A 650 -15.54 40.99 -27.95
CA SER A 650 -14.49 41.40 -28.88
C SER A 650 -13.08 41.08 -28.39
N TRP A 651 -12.84 41.16 -27.08
CA TRP A 651 -11.57 40.84 -26.44
C TRP A 651 -11.23 39.33 -26.48
N ALA A 652 -12.24 38.46 -26.59
CA ALA A 652 -12.07 37.00 -26.64
C ALA A 652 -12.01 36.46 -28.07
N SER A 653 -12.39 37.27 -29.07
CA SER A 653 -12.60 36.87 -30.46
C SER A 653 -11.43 36.08 -31.06
N ALA A 654 -10.19 36.54 -30.86
CA ALA A 654 -9.01 35.84 -31.37
C ALA A 654 -8.84 34.43 -30.75
N GLY A 655 -9.04 34.32 -29.42
CA GLY A 655 -8.90 33.05 -28.70
C GLY A 655 -9.99 32.06 -29.05
N VAL A 656 -11.24 32.53 -29.12
CA VAL A 656 -12.40 31.71 -29.53
C VAL A 656 -12.23 31.23 -30.97
N GLY A 657 -11.84 32.10 -31.90
CA GLY A 657 -11.63 31.71 -33.29
C GLY A 657 -10.51 30.70 -33.47
N TRP A 658 -9.40 30.89 -32.77
CA TRP A 658 -8.31 29.92 -32.82
C TRP A 658 -8.76 28.55 -32.26
N CYS A 659 -9.42 28.52 -31.10
CA CYS A 659 -9.91 27.27 -30.52
C CYS A 659 -10.95 26.57 -31.42
N PHE A 660 -11.77 27.32 -32.15
CA PHE A 660 -12.73 26.76 -33.11
C PHE A 660 -12.01 26.18 -34.33
N ALA A 661 -11.08 26.94 -34.94
CA ALA A 661 -10.33 26.51 -36.12
C ALA A 661 -9.50 25.23 -35.86
N HIS A 662 -8.99 25.08 -34.64
CA HIS A 662 -8.20 23.92 -34.21
C HIS A 662 -9.02 22.85 -33.48
N LYS A 663 -10.36 22.94 -33.52
CA LYS A 663 -11.32 21.94 -32.99
C LYS A 663 -11.27 21.72 -31.47
N LEU A 664 -10.66 22.61 -30.70
CA LEU A 664 -10.77 22.59 -29.24
C LEU A 664 -12.23 22.89 -28.85
N MET A 665 -12.82 23.93 -29.44
CA MET A 665 -14.18 24.38 -29.11
C MET A 665 -15.06 24.43 -30.36
N THR A 666 -15.92 23.41 -30.54
CA THR A 666 -16.79 23.24 -31.73
C THR A 666 -18.28 23.52 -31.45
N GLY A 667 -18.59 24.11 -30.30
CA GLY A 667 -19.97 24.26 -29.80
C GLY A 667 -20.50 23.04 -29.04
N ASP A 668 -21.70 23.15 -28.49
CA ASP A 668 -22.39 22.02 -27.84
C ASP A 668 -22.87 20.97 -28.88
N GLY A 669 -23.11 19.75 -28.41
CA GLY A 669 -23.43 18.61 -29.28
C GLY A 669 -24.83 18.61 -29.88
N VAL A 670 -25.68 19.58 -29.53
CA VAL A 670 -27.11 19.61 -29.91
C VAL A 670 -27.40 20.78 -30.84
N THR A 671 -27.01 21.98 -30.44
CA THR A 671 -27.28 23.23 -31.15
C THR A 671 -26.08 23.74 -31.93
N HIS A 672 -24.88 23.23 -31.63
CA HIS A 672 -23.60 23.76 -32.11
C HIS A 672 -23.31 25.21 -31.65
N ALA A 673 -24.06 25.74 -30.69
CA ALA A 673 -23.75 27.03 -30.05
C ALA A 673 -22.45 26.93 -29.22
N LEU A 674 -21.64 27.99 -29.26
CA LEU A 674 -20.39 28.09 -28.51
C LEU A 674 -20.63 28.31 -27.03
N ASN A 675 -21.72 28.98 -26.66
CA ASN A 675 -22.09 29.41 -25.32
C ASN A 675 -20.92 30.16 -24.64
N PRO A 676 -20.41 31.26 -25.22
CA PRO A 676 -19.12 31.83 -24.84
C PRO A 676 -19.08 32.36 -23.40
N ARG A 677 -20.22 32.80 -22.86
CA ARG A 677 -20.34 33.35 -21.50
C ARG A 677 -20.70 32.31 -20.45
N ASP A 678 -20.98 31.07 -20.85
CA ASP A 678 -21.28 30.00 -19.91
C ASP A 678 -20.01 29.52 -19.21
N MET A 679 -20.18 29.08 -17.97
CA MET A 679 -19.10 28.52 -17.16
C MET A 679 -18.66 27.17 -17.71
N THR A 680 -17.34 26.93 -17.70
CA THR A 680 -16.75 25.69 -18.20
C THR A 680 -16.71 24.65 -17.09
N THR A 681 -17.35 23.51 -17.31
CA THR A 681 -17.28 22.40 -16.36
C THR A 681 -15.94 21.67 -16.44
N ARG A 682 -15.58 20.92 -15.40
CA ARG A 682 -14.36 20.10 -15.40
C ARG A 682 -14.37 19.04 -16.50
N ALA A 683 -15.51 18.42 -16.81
CA ALA A 683 -15.61 17.48 -17.93
C ALA A 683 -15.34 18.16 -19.29
N GLN A 684 -15.90 19.34 -19.52
CA GLN A 684 -15.61 20.14 -20.71
C GLN A 684 -14.13 20.51 -20.78
N MET A 685 -13.53 20.90 -19.65
CA MET A 685 -12.11 21.24 -19.58
C MET A 685 -11.21 20.03 -19.88
N ALA A 686 -11.56 18.83 -19.41
CA ALA A 686 -10.81 17.61 -19.71
C ALA A 686 -10.71 17.36 -21.22
N LYS A 687 -11.83 17.55 -21.95
CA LYS A 687 -11.84 17.50 -23.42
C LYS A 687 -10.93 18.58 -24.01
N LEU A 688 -11.11 19.85 -23.61
CA LEU A 688 -10.35 20.98 -24.16
C LEU A 688 -8.84 20.80 -24.00
N VAL A 689 -8.40 20.40 -22.79
CA VAL A 689 -7.00 20.13 -22.46
C VAL A 689 -6.49 18.95 -23.28
N THR A 690 -7.26 17.87 -23.41
CA THR A 690 -6.82 16.71 -24.20
C THR A 690 -6.61 17.08 -25.66
N VAL A 691 -7.56 17.77 -26.29
CA VAL A 691 -7.43 18.17 -27.72
C VAL A 691 -6.25 19.12 -27.90
N LEU A 692 -6.07 20.09 -27.01
CA LEU A 692 -4.92 20.99 -27.07
C LEU A 692 -3.60 20.22 -27.00
N VAL A 693 -3.43 19.35 -26.00
CA VAL A 693 -2.15 18.73 -25.72
C VAL A 693 -1.86 17.56 -26.67
N ARG A 694 -2.85 16.70 -26.90
CA ARG A 694 -2.70 15.47 -27.68
C ARG A 694 -2.82 15.71 -29.19
N ASP A 695 -3.68 16.63 -29.62
CA ASP A 695 -4.03 16.76 -31.03
C ASP A 695 -3.45 18.02 -31.69
N THR A 696 -3.04 19.02 -30.88
CA THR A 696 -2.60 20.33 -31.39
C THR A 696 -1.13 20.65 -31.12
N LEU A 697 -0.61 20.28 -29.95
CA LEU A 697 0.76 20.59 -29.52
C LEU A 697 1.71 19.38 -29.47
N SER A 698 1.21 18.20 -29.82
CA SER A 698 1.95 16.92 -29.78
C SER A 698 3.00 16.80 -30.87
#